data_AF-A0A7C2AXN2-F1
#
_entry.id   AF-A0A7C2AXN2-F1
#
_cell.length_a   1.000
_cell.length_b   1.000
_cell.length_c   1.000
_cell.angle_alpha   90.00
_cell.angle_beta   90.00
_cell.angle_gamma   90.00
#
_symmetry.space_group_name_H-M   'P 1'
#
loop_
_entity.id
_entity.type
_entity.pdbx_description
1 polymer ?
#
loop_
_entity_poly.entity_id
_entity_poly.type
_entity_poly.pdbx_seq_one_letter_code
_entity_poly.pdbx_strand_id
1 'polypeptide(L)'
;MDISSVWKLGILLLIATMFGSCFFSLASYFDYMFDIINPLKFIEKLKEDINQNVEEINEGETKDYITALGDIAIKSLRRGDDNVVKKILNIKFEIFKNFLKLKAQDPKRYKMEKRSFSHQPKEEKNRISKYLLEQQFRLFKNAIQIKNDDITIEVASKLSDYIFELIQVSENKDIFSEVMDTSSFHRNLFSQFLEEAIKANDGSKYRLMWTFPRVLLHPLPLKKFREEYMENFTYTNILRSNEMIINNDDFELFKDEIHTFSLGLHLDPLSSKQKIENNLPLLDVPFYYFNSKEETESFRKRRKELIFYIQFVLIKNFFLNDTYKEFKKLIREFFDHTEKSCDAIDIDHQRKTQSERFENWKGNNFEKLKDDVKNQVSKFKKSKKEIMNEIKNELDNFYISSILYKTFFDVGWYILFCKEHKNIDAQKYLKELWTHTTPEDSITTTLNQPPISFDIKFITLMFLYGGIGDTSWKSFTELKDFHDAIHYIYYYYLLLLTYSRMEFNRDLDISIGSKDTNFELEEEYRFLNDFIYEGEKREENKVGGLIEHIDELIAKADEWNELIHFRLENKEINAETAFKETKEWIKEKVEKFKEAKVELEKKLPIDEKKVKKCKKEILKSYNETSEIAGIVDQEEYDRRNGKLELIEIAIRSKKCAKDCFIKVSNVSCDWRNLGESISSGEINYILKSISKHKKIKKDKIKLKDQKDIEKLFSKVFKIIECLKNKNYNPSFIFIPIKYFTLIFNKNNERNSILYNKLEIEDGKRYLVPDKNTKLKIFFSSKNIPFKDIIILDKSAGIWTYKIDERTGERLFVDIKEYEKDKIKVDVYIRTLVNFRIT
;
A
#
# COMPACT_ATOMS: atom_id res chain seq x y z
N MET A 1 37.76 80.30 -60.05
CA MET A 1 37.73 79.60 -58.75
C MET A 1 39.01 78.83 -58.62
N ASP A 2 39.80 79.12 -57.59
CA ASP A 2 41.12 78.54 -57.38
C ASP A 2 40.97 77.08 -56.92
N ILE A 3 41.41 76.13 -57.74
CA ILE A 3 41.31 74.69 -57.46
C ILE A 3 42.07 74.35 -56.16
N SER A 4 43.11 75.13 -55.81
CA SER A 4 43.88 74.97 -54.57
C SER A 4 43.03 75.22 -53.31
N SER A 5 42.13 76.20 -53.33
CA SER A 5 41.33 76.53 -52.14
C SER A 5 40.22 75.51 -51.91
N VAL A 6 39.62 74.97 -52.97
CA VAL A 6 38.62 73.89 -52.88
C VAL A 6 39.25 72.59 -52.37
N TRP A 7 40.46 72.25 -52.82
CA TRP A 7 41.19 71.07 -52.32
C TRP A 7 41.61 71.23 -50.86
N LYS A 8 42.09 72.41 -50.45
CA LYS A 8 42.42 72.69 -49.04
C LYS A 8 41.18 72.62 -48.15
N LEU A 9 40.04 73.16 -48.60
CA LEU A 9 38.78 73.08 -47.87
C LEU A 9 38.27 71.64 -47.77
N GLY A 10 38.39 70.85 -48.85
CA GLY A 10 38.06 69.43 -48.89
C GLY A 10 38.94 68.59 -47.94
N ILE A 11 40.24 68.84 -47.91
CA ILE A 11 41.18 68.17 -46.98
C ILE A 11 40.87 68.57 -45.53
N LEU A 12 40.61 69.86 -45.25
CA LEU A 12 40.21 70.32 -43.92
C LEU A 12 38.89 69.69 -43.46
N LEU A 13 37.90 69.55 -44.35
CA LEU A 13 36.65 68.86 -44.04
C LEU A 13 36.87 67.37 -43.78
N LEU A 14 37.76 66.72 -44.55
CA LEU A 14 38.09 65.31 -44.38
C LEU A 14 38.83 65.06 -43.06
N ILE A 15 39.78 65.93 -42.70
CA ILE A 15 40.48 65.88 -41.41
C ILE A 15 39.49 66.14 -40.27
N ALA A 16 38.62 67.15 -40.38
CA ALA A 16 37.62 67.45 -39.36
C ALA A 16 36.60 66.31 -39.17
N THR A 17 36.19 65.64 -40.25
CA THR A 17 35.29 64.47 -40.18
C THR A 17 35.99 63.23 -39.62
N MET A 18 37.26 62.98 -39.98
CA MET A 18 38.05 61.90 -39.36
C MET A 18 38.33 62.18 -37.88
N PHE A 19 38.61 63.42 -37.51
CA PHE A 19 38.80 63.80 -36.11
C PHE A 19 37.49 63.69 -35.33
N GLY A 20 36.37 64.13 -35.93
CA GLY A 20 35.04 63.97 -35.35
C GLY A 20 34.64 62.50 -35.17
N SER A 21 34.94 61.62 -36.13
CA SER A 21 34.66 60.19 -35.99
C SER A 21 35.55 59.53 -34.93
N CYS A 22 36.85 59.88 -34.87
CA CYS A 22 37.74 59.40 -33.81
C CYS A 22 37.30 59.87 -32.43
N PHE A 23 36.88 61.14 -32.29
CA PHE A 23 36.37 61.67 -31.03
C PHE A 23 35.05 61.03 -30.63
N PHE A 24 34.15 60.78 -31.58
CA PHE A 24 32.91 60.04 -31.34
C PHE A 24 33.17 58.60 -30.90
N SER A 25 34.12 57.89 -31.53
CA SER A 25 34.53 56.55 -31.12
C SER A 25 35.19 56.55 -29.74
N LEU A 26 36.00 57.56 -29.42
CA LEU A 26 36.64 57.72 -28.12
C LEU A 26 35.62 58.03 -27.02
N ALA A 27 34.67 58.93 -27.28
CA ALA A 27 33.55 59.22 -26.39
C ALA A 27 32.71 57.96 -26.15
N SER A 28 32.36 57.24 -27.22
CA SER A 28 31.64 55.95 -27.14
C SER A 28 32.41 54.90 -26.33
N TYR A 29 33.74 54.86 -26.46
CA TYR A 29 34.61 53.99 -25.67
C TYR A 29 34.62 54.36 -24.19
N PHE A 30 34.73 55.66 -23.87
CA PHE A 30 34.70 56.12 -22.47
C PHE A 30 33.32 55.91 -21.85
N ASP A 31 32.24 56.17 -22.56
CA ASP A 31 30.87 55.87 -22.10
C ASP A 31 30.72 54.38 -21.81
N TYR A 32 31.20 53.51 -22.70
CA TYR A 32 31.21 52.06 -22.47
C TYR A 32 32.07 51.67 -21.26
N MET A 33 33.25 52.28 -21.07
CA MET A 33 34.12 52.03 -19.91
C MET A 33 33.48 52.51 -18.61
N PHE A 34 32.83 53.67 -18.60
CA PHE A 34 32.08 54.18 -17.45
C PHE A 34 30.88 53.30 -17.13
N ASP A 35 30.22 52.75 -18.15
CA ASP A 35 29.14 51.79 -17.98
C ASP A 35 29.63 50.43 -17.41
N ILE A 36 30.85 50.00 -17.74
CA ILE A 36 31.49 48.82 -17.12
C ILE A 36 31.91 49.10 -15.67
N ILE A 37 32.42 50.30 -15.38
CA ILE A 37 32.88 50.68 -14.04
C ILE A 37 31.70 50.78 -13.06
N ASN A 38 30.53 51.23 -13.54
CA ASN A 38 29.32 51.25 -12.72
C ASN A 38 28.72 49.84 -12.68
N PRO A 39 28.80 49.12 -11.54
CA PRO A 39 28.35 47.74 -11.46
C PRO A 39 26.87 47.61 -11.84
N LEU A 40 26.01 48.56 -11.47
CA LEU A 40 24.58 48.50 -11.78
C LEU A 40 24.30 48.55 -13.28
N LYS A 41 25.00 49.43 -14.02
CA LYS A 41 24.86 49.52 -15.48
C LYS A 41 25.40 48.29 -16.19
N PHE A 42 26.55 47.79 -15.73
CA PHE A 42 27.14 46.58 -16.26
C PHE A 42 26.24 45.35 -16.07
N ILE A 43 25.60 45.22 -14.91
CA ILE A 43 24.67 44.11 -14.62
C ILE A 43 23.43 44.17 -15.51
N GLU A 44 22.89 45.35 -15.82
CA GLU A 44 21.76 45.49 -16.77
C GLU A 44 22.18 45.08 -18.19
N LYS A 45 23.38 45.45 -18.64
CA LYS A 45 23.90 44.99 -19.93
C LYS A 45 24.05 43.47 -19.98
N LEU A 46 24.60 42.86 -18.92
CA LEU A 46 24.68 41.41 -18.80
C LEU A 46 23.31 40.73 -18.82
N LYS A 47 22.27 41.35 -18.25
CA LYS A 47 20.90 40.82 -18.32
C LYS A 47 20.38 40.77 -19.75
N GLU A 48 20.62 41.81 -20.55
CA GLU A 48 20.23 41.84 -21.97
C GLU A 48 20.94 40.72 -22.75
N ASP A 49 22.26 40.62 -22.59
CA ASP A 49 23.09 39.60 -23.24
C ASP A 49 22.67 38.18 -22.83
N ILE A 50 22.35 37.95 -21.54
CA ILE A 50 21.85 36.66 -21.06
C ILE A 50 20.49 36.35 -21.69
N ASN A 51 19.55 37.29 -21.71
CA ASN A 51 18.22 37.03 -22.28
C ASN A 51 18.30 36.70 -23.76
N GLN A 52 19.13 37.42 -24.52
CA GLN A 52 19.38 37.10 -25.93
C GLN A 52 19.96 35.69 -26.08
N ASN A 53 20.99 35.34 -25.29
CA ASN A 53 21.59 34.01 -25.37
C ASN A 53 20.65 32.88 -24.91
N VAL A 54 19.75 33.15 -23.96
CA VAL A 54 18.67 32.23 -23.58
C VAL A 54 17.72 32.02 -24.77
N GLU A 55 17.32 33.09 -25.46
CA GLU A 55 16.47 33.02 -26.65
C GLU A 55 17.14 32.28 -27.82
N GLU A 56 18.46 32.36 -27.95
CA GLU A 56 19.26 31.69 -28.98
C GLU A 56 19.67 30.25 -28.59
N ILE A 57 19.49 29.84 -27.33
CA ILE A 57 19.92 28.54 -26.77
C ILE A 57 21.45 28.40 -26.79
N ASN A 58 22.17 29.51 -26.61
CA ASN A 58 23.61 29.52 -26.45
C ASN A 58 23.97 29.23 -24.98
N GLU A 59 23.93 27.96 -24.61
CA GLU A 59 24.09 27.56 -23.21
C GLU A 59 25.48 27.87 -22.63
N GLY A 60 26.54 27.75 -23.44
CA GLY A 60 27.90 28.04 -23.01
C GLY A 60 28.02 29.49 -22.54
N GLU A 61 27.65 30.44 -23.40
CA GLU A 61 27.68 31.86 -23.05
C GLU A 61 26.69 32.21 -21.94
N THR A 62 25.49 31.63 -21.97
CA THR A 62 24.49 31.83 -20.91
C THR A 62 25.05 31.44 -19.53
N LYS A 63 25.72 30.30 -19.44
CA LYS A 63 26.34 29.81 -18.21
C LYS A 63 27.47 30.74 -17.75
N ASP A 64 28.32 31.19 -18.67
CA ASP A 64 29.46 32.06 -18.36
C ASP A 64 28.97 33.43 -17.85
N TYR A 65 27.96 34.02 -18.48
CA TYR A 65 27.37 35.28 -18.05
C TYR A 65 26.63 35.16 -16.71
N ILE A 66 25.89 34.06 -16.47
CA ILE A 66 25.28 33.79 -15.16
C ILE A 66 26.35 33.60 -14.08
N THR A 67 27.47 32.97 -14.41
CA THR A 67 28.62 32.80 -13.50
C THR A 67 29.26 34.14 -13.18
N ALA A 68 29.44 35.01 -14.18
CA ALA A 68 29.93 36.37 -14.00
C ALA A 68 29.02 37.17 -13.06
N LEU A 69 27.69 37.10 -13.22
CA LEU A 69 26.74 37.71 -12.28
C LEU A 69 26.93 37.18 -10.85
N GLY A 70 27.18 35.89 -10.68
CA GLY A 70 27.51 35.28 -9.39
C GLY A 70 28.82 35.82 -8.78
N ASP A 71 29.87 35.94 -9.59
CA ASP A 71 31.17 36.45 -9.14
C ASP A 71 31.10 37.93 -8.74
N ILE A 72 30.35 38.74 -9.49
CA ILE A 72 30.10 40.15 -9.17
C ILE A 72 29.34 40.22 -7.84
N ALA A 73 28.28 39.43 -7.66
CA ALA A 73 27.51 39.41 -6.42
C ALA A 73 28.39 39.05 -5.21
N ILE A 74 29.23 38.02 -5.30
CA ILE A 74 30.11 37.62 -4.20
C ILE A 74 31.17 38.70 -3.90
N LYS A 75 31.74 39.34 -4.93
CA LYS A 75 32.69 40.45 -4.75
C LYS A 75 32.02 41.67 -4.12
N SER A 76 30.82 42.04 -4.54
CA SER A 76 30.05 43.13 -3.96
C SER A 76 29.65 42.84 -2.51
N LEU A 77 29.21 41.62 -2.23
CA LEU A 77 28.90 41.15 -0.88
C LEU A 77 30.11 41.29 0.06
N ARG A 78 31.30 40.87 -0.38
CA ARG A 78 32.55 41.03 0.40
C ARG A 78 32.98 42.49 0.60
N ARG A 79 32.49 43.41 -0.23
CA ARG A 79 32.71 44.85 -0.10
C ARG A 79 31.63 45.55 0.75
N GLY A 80 30.59 44.82 1.17
CA GLY A 80 29.44 45.38 1.89
C GLY A 80 28.46 46.16 1.00
N ASP A 81 28.47 45.93 -0.32
CA ASP A 81 27.55 46.59 -1.26
C ASP A 81 26.29 45.75 -1.49
N ASP A 82 25.44 45.70 -0.47
CA ASP A 82 24.23 44.87 -0.46
C ASP A 82 23.20 45.31 -1.50
N ASN A 83 23.19 46.59 -1.89
CA ASN A 83 22.30 47.10 -2.92
C ASN A 83 22.59 46.48 -4.29
N VAL A 84 23.88 46.37 -4.65
CA VAL A 84 24.29 45.68 -5.87
C VAL A 84 23.94 44.19 -5.81
N VAL A 85 24.13 43.54 -4.65
CA VAL A 85 23.76 42.11 -4.47
C VAL A 85 22.25 41.90 -4.66
N LYS A 86 21.41 42.70 -3.98
CA LYS A 86 19.94 42.65 -4.10
C LYS A 86 19.48 42.89 -5.53
N LYS A 87 20.13 43.82 -6.26
CA LYS A 87 19.84 44.06 -7.68
C LYS A 87 20.18 42.84 -8.55
N ILE A 88 21.33 42.18 -8.33
CA ILE A 88 21.70 40.96 -9.05
C ILE A 88 20.72 39.83 -8.78
N LEU A 89 20.28 39.68 -7.53
CA LEU A 89 19.28 38.66 -7.17
C LEU A 89 17.96 38.85 -7.92
N ASN A 90 17.48 40.09 -8.02
CA ASN A 90 16.31 40.42 -8.83
C ASN A 90 16.51 40.14 -10.32
N ILE A 91 17.68 40.50 -10.87
CA ILE A 91 18.00 40.26 -12.29
C ILE A 91 18.05 38.76 -12.60
N LYS A 92 18.68 37.95 -11.74
CA LYS A 92 18.66 36.49 -11.87
C LYS A 92 17.23 35.94 -11.90
N PHE A 93 16.34 36.47 -11.07
CA PHE A 93 14.94 36.07 -11.03
C PHE A 93 14.17 36.50 -12.29
N GLU A 94 14.44 37.68 -12.83
CA GLU A 94 13.86 38.13 -14.10
C GLU A 94 14.31 37.27 -15.28
N ILE A 95 15.59 36.89 -15.34
CA ILE A 95 16.12 35.95 -16.34
C ILE A 95 15.39 34.60 -16.24
N PHE A 96 15.18 34.11 -15.01
CA PHE A 96 14.43 32.89 -14.78
C PHE A 96 12.99 32.98 -15.28
N LYS A 97 12.29 34.07 -14.98
CA LYS A 97 10.93 34.33 -15.48
C LYS A 97 10.88 34.34 -17.01
N ASN A 98 11.84 35.01 -17.66
CA ASN A 98 11.91 35.03 -19.10
C ASN A 98 12.14 33.63 -19.69
N PHE A 99 13.06 32.86 -19.11
CA PHE A 99 13.29 31.47 -19.49
C PHE A 99 12.01 30.62 -19.38
N LEU A 100 11.27 30.71 -18.26
CA LEU A 100 10.03 29.98 -18.08
C LEU A 100 8.97 30.38 -19.13
N LYS A 101 8.86 31.67 -19.44
CA LYS A 101 7.96 32.18 -20.48
C LYS A 101 8.30 31.62 -21.86
N LEU A 102 9.58 31.65 -22.24
CA LEU A 102 10.06 31.10 -23.52
C LEU A 102 9.83 29.59 -23.60
N LYS A 103 10.09 28.85 -22.51
CA LYS A 103 9.83 27.42 -22.43
C LYS A 103 8.35 27.08 -22.52
N ALA A 104 7.47 27.89 -21.93
CA ALA A 104 6.03 27.71 -22.05
C ALA A 104 5.52 27.95 -23.49
N GLN A 105 6.14 28.90 -24.21
CA GLN A 105 5.81 29.20 -25.60
C GLN A 105 6.31 28.12 -26.59
N ASP A 106 7.51 27.57 -26.39
CA ASP A 106 8.05 26.49 -27.23
C ASP A 106 8.67 25.34 -26.40
N PRO A 107 7.83 24.43 -25.88
CA PRO A 107 8.28 23.38 -24.97
C PRO A 107 9.26 22.38 -25.59
N LYS A 108 9.18 22.17 -26.92
CA LYS A 108 10.04 21.21 -27.63
C LYS A 108 11.44 21.77 -27.78
N ARG A 109 11.54 23.05 -28.14
CA ARG A 109 12.82 23.76 -28.31
C ARG A 109 13.62 23.87 -27.00
N TYR A 110 12.93 24.05 -25.88
CA TYR A 110 13.53 24.20 -24.54
C TYR A 110 13.46 22.93 -23.67
N LYS A 111 13.24 21.76 -24.28
CA LYS A 111 13.19 20.48 -23.56
C LYS A 111 14.58 20.08 -23.05
N MET A 112 14.69 19.57 -21.81
CA MET A 112 15.92 18.88 -21.39
C MET A 112 16.12 17.60 -22.18
N GLU A 113 17.31 17.43 -22.76
CA GLU A 113 17.76 16.13 -23.24
C GLU A 113 18.33 15.32 -22.05
N LYS A 114 17.54 14.36 -21.53
CA LYS A 114 18.02 13.40 -20.50
C LYS A 114 18.99 12.40 -21.16
N ARG A 115 20.07 12.02 -20.45
CA ARG A 115 21.02 10.99 -20.89
C ARG A 115 20.30 9.69 -21.24
N SER A 116 20.52 9.12 -22.42
CA SER A 116 20.38 7.68 -22.59
C SER A 116 21.62 7.01 -21.99
N PHE A 117 21.46 5.84 -21.37
CA PHE A 117 22.56 5.07 -20.76
C PHE A 117 23.63 4.55 -21.77
N SER A 118 23.59 4.98 -23.03
CA SER A 118 24.46 4.51 -24.10
C SER A 118 25.62 5.49 -24.37
N HIS A 119 26.77 5.20 -23.78
CA HIS A 119 28.16 5.45 -24.23
C HIS A 119 28.39 6.55 -25.29
N GLN A 120 28.30 7.81 -24.89
CA GLN A 120 29.23 8.93 -25.18
C GLN A 120 28.69 10.22 -24.53
N PRO A 121 29.52 11.08 -23.92
CA PRO A 121 29.05 12.30 -23.26
C PRO A 121 28.65 13.33 -24.32
N LYS A 122 27.35 13.46 -24.57
CA LYS A 122 26.81 14.64 -25.26
C LYS A 122 26.47 15.73 -24.23
N GLU A 123 26.84 16.96 -24.59
CA GLU A 123 26.36 18.25 -24.06
C GLU A 123 24.94 18.19 -23.49
N GLU A 124 24.72 18.15 -22.16
CA GLU A 124 23.35 18.21 -21.62
C GLU A 124 22.77 19.61 -21.81
N LYS A 125 21.80 19.77 -22.73
CA LYS A 125 21.29 21.09 -23.15
C LYS A 125 20.18 21.67 -22.25
N ASN A 126 20.08 23.02 -22.22
CA ASN A 126 19.01 23.83 -21.62
C ASN A 126 18.96 23.89 -20.07
N ARG A 127 20.09 24.03 -19.37
CA ARG A 127 20.16 23.99 -17.89
C ARG A 127 20.15 25.35 -17.19
N ILE A 128 19.46 26.34 -17.74
CA ILE A 128 19.47 27.73 -17.24
C ILE A 128 19.07 27.82 -15.76
N SER A 129 17.97 27.17 -15.36
CA SER A 129 17.53 27.11 -13.96
C SER A 129 18.61 26.54 -13.03
N LYS A 130 19.33 25.52 -13.49
CA LYS A 130 20.43 24.89 -12.75
C LYS A 130 21.52 25.94 -12.44
N TYR A 131 22.01 26.63 -13.46
CA TYR A 131 23.09 27.61 -13.30
C TYR A 131 22.68 28.77 -12.39
N LEU A 132 21.45 29.29 -12.54
CA LEU A 132 20.95 30.36 -11.68
C LEU A 132 20.94 29.95 -10.21
N LEU A 133 20.44 28.75 -9.91
CA LEU A 133 20.32 28.26 -8.55
C LEU A 133 21.68 27.87 -7.94
N GLU A 134 22.60 27.28 -8.71
CA GLU A 134 23.98 27.03 -8.24
C GLU A 134 24.67 28.34 -7.83
N GLN A 135 24.50 29.39 -8.63
CA GLN A 135 25.07 30.69 -8.33
C GLN A 135 24.39 31.38 -7.14
N GLN A 136 23.10 31.16 -6.92
CA GLN A 136 22.43 31.62 -5.71
C GLN A 136 22.93 30.87 -4.48
N PHE A 137 23.10 29.56 -4.55
CA PHE A 137 23.61 28.77 -3.43
C PHE A 137 25.05 29.14 -3.08
N ARG A 138 25.89 29.39 -4.09
CA ARG A 138 27.26 29.89 -3.87
C ARG A 138 27.26 31.26 -3.16
N LEU A 139 26.37 32.16 -3.57
CA LEU A 139 26.21 33.46 -2.91
C LEU A 139 25.71 33.30 -1.47
N PHE A 140 24.71 32.45 -1.24
CA PHE A 140 24.16 32.13 0.07
C PHE A 140 25.21 31.63 1.06
N LYS A 141 26.04 30.66 0.63
CA LYS A 141 27.16 30.16 1.43
C LYS A 141 28.15 31.26 1.81
N ASN A 142 28.48 32.16 0.87
CA ASN A 142 29.36 33.28 1.18
C ASN A 142 28.70 34.27 2.15
N ALA A 143 27.38 34.51 2.03
CA ALA A 143 26.63 35.38 2.92
C ALA A 143 26.57 34.83 4.35
N ILE A 144 26.32 33.52 4.51
CA ILE A 144 26.42 32.82 5.78
C ILE A 144 27.83 32.96 6.39
N GLN A 145 28.88 32.72 5.59
CA GLN A 145 30.27 32.80 6.06
C GLN A 145 30.65 34.18 6.62
N ILE A 146 30.08 35.25 6.05
CA ILE A 146 30.31 36.62 6.52
C ILE A 146 29.22 37.12 7.50
N LYS A 147 28.23 36.28 7.84
CA LYS A 147 27.10 36.60 8.72
C LYS A 147 26.29 37.82 8.27
N ASN A 148 25.96 37.88 6.97
CA ASN A 148 25.08 38.91 6.43
C ASN A 148 23.64 38.38 6.31
N ASP A 149 22.87 38.53 7.39
CA ASP A 149 21.50 38.03 7.53
C ASP A 149 20.54 38.65 6.49
N ASP A 150 20.72 39.92 6.16
CA ASP A 150 19.89 40.63 5.17
C ASP A 150 19.97 39.95 3.79
N ILE A 151 21.18 39.54 3.39
CA ILE A 151 21.40 38.87 2.11
C ILE A 151 20.99 37.40 2.17
N THR A 152 21.22 36.68 3.28
CA THR A 152 20.75 35.28 3.38
C THR A 152 19.23 35.20 3.35
N ILE A 153 18.53 36.12 4.03
CA ILE A 153 17.06 36.26 3.99
C ILE A 153 16.58 36.63 2.59
N GLU A 154 17.21 37.58 1.90
CA GLU A 154 16.84 37.94 0.53
C GLU A 154 17.02 36.75 -0.42
N VAL A 155 18.13 36.02 -0.33
CA VAL A 155 18.37 34.83 -1.16
C VAL A 155 17.30 33.75 -0.90
N ALA A 156 16.98 33.48 0.38
CA ALA A 156 15.92 32.54 0.73
C ALA A 156 14.54 32.99 0.21
N SER A 157 14.23 34.29 0.31
CA SER A 157 12.99 34.85 -0.25
C SER A 157 12.93 34.65 -1.77
N LYS A 158 14.03 34.92 -2.48
CA LYS A 158 14.08 34.68 -3.92
C LYS A 158 13.92 33.22 -4.24
N LEU A 159 14.55 32.30 -3.52
CA LEU A 159 14.34 30.86 -3.75
C LEU A 159 12.86 30.47 -3.65
N SER A 160 12.14 31.03 -2.69
CA SER A 160 10.68 30.89 -2.56
C SER A 160 9.93 31.42 -3.79
N ASP A 161 10.30 32.62 -4.26
CA ASP A 161 9.73 33.23 -5.47
C ASP A 161 9.97 32.37 -6.72
N TYR A 162 11.16 31.77 -6.87
CA TYR A 162 11.47 30.85 -7.98
C TYR A 162 10.51 29.65 -7.98
N ILE A 163 10.33 29.02 -6.83
CA ILE A 163 9.43 27.87 -6.67
C ILE A 163 7.98 28.27 -6.97
N PHE A 164 7.57 29.47 -6.53
CA PHE A 164 6.22 29.95 -6.76
C PHE A 164 5.94 30.24 -8.24
N GLU A 165 6.85 30.90 -8.95
CA GLU A 165 6.73 31.14 -10.39
C GLU A 165 6.65 29.84 -11.20
N LEU A 166 7.41 28.81 -10.80
CA LEU A 166 7.34 27.49 -11.40
C LEU A 166 5.94 26.88 -11.32
N ILE A 167 5.27 27.04 -10.17
CA ILE A 167 3.91 26.56 -9.95
C ILE A 167 2.90 27.37 -10.77
N GLN A 168 3.13 28.68 -10.95
CA GLN A 168 2.21 29.53 -11.70
C GLN A 168 2.25 29.26 -13.21
N VAL A 169 3.44 29.14 -13.80
CA VAL A 169 3.65 29.00 -15.25
C VAL A 169 3.15 27.64 -15.80
N SER A 170 2.92 26.65 -14.95
CA SER A 170 2.54 25.29 -15.40
C SER A 170 1.07 25.18 -15.84
N GLU A 171 0.74 25.56 -17.07
CA GLU A 171 -0.28 24.84 -17.87
C GLU A 171 0.35 23.66 -18.64
N ASN A 172 1.67 23.70 -18.82
CA ASN A 172 2.45 22.66 -19.45
C ASN A 172 3.00 21.65 -18.43
N LYS A 173 2.40 20.45 -18.43
CA LYS A 173 2.72 19.34 -17.52
C LYS A 173 4.18 18.89 -17.60
N ASP A 174 4.84 19.08 -18.74
CA ASP A 174 6.23 18.66 -18.95
C ASP A 174 7.23 19.59 -18.26
N ILE A 175 6.93 20.89 -18.15
CA ILE A 175 7.80 21.89 -17.47
C ILE A 175 7.80 21.66 -15.97
N PHE A 176 6.60 21.47 -15.40
CA PHE A 176 6.44 21.16 -13.98
C PHE A 176 7.05 19.80 -13.63
N SER A 177 6.80 18.79 -14.47
CA SER A 177 7.42 17.48 -14.36
C SER A 177 8.94 17.61 -14.41
N GLU A 178 9.56 18.25 -15.40
CA GLU A 178 11.02 18.38 -15.49
C GLU A 178 11.65 19.09 -14.27
N VAL A 179 10.93 20.02 -13.64
CA VAL A 179 11.40 20.77 -12.46
C VAL A 179 11.20 19.99 -11.15
N MET A 180 10.15 19.17 -11.04
CA MET A 180 9.85 18.35 -9.85
C MET A 180 10.46 16.94 -9.92
N ASP A 181 10.48 16.35 -11.12
CA ASP A 181 11.07 15.07 -11.55
C ASP A 181 12.59 15.17 -11.75
N THR A 182 13.19 16.36 -11.65
CA THR A 182 14.62 16.50 -11.28
C THR A 182 14.80 16.21 -9.79
N SER A 183 14.37 15.02 -9.39
CA SER A 183 14.42 14.42 -8.06
C SER A 183 15.82 14.40 -7.43
N SER A 184 16.88 14.79 -8.16
CA SER A 184 18.25 14.89 -7.64
C SER A 184 18.87 16.29 -7.68
N PHE A 185 18.31 17.30 -8.34
CA PHE A 185 18.98 18.61 -8.44
C PHE A 185 18.30 19.69 -7.60
N HIS A 186 17.09 20.12 -7.94
CA HIS A 186 16.37 21.15 -7.18
C HIS A 186 16.06 20.69 -5.75
N ARG A 187 15.70 19.41 -5.60
CA ARG A 187 15.47 18.75 -4.30
C ARG A 187 16.73 18.75 -3.43
N ASN A 188 17.87 18.34 -4.01
CA ASN A 188 19.15 18.34 -3.30
C ASN A 188 19.57 19.77 -2.96
N LEU A 189 19.33 20.72 -3.85
CA LEU A 189 19.78 22.09 -3.66
C LEU A 189 18.96 22.81 -2.58
N PHE A 190 17.62 22.73 -2.60
CA PHE A 190 16.82 23.30 -1.51
C PHE A 190 17.19 22.68 -0.15
N SER A 191 17.31 21.34 -0.11
CA SER A 191 17.78 20.64 1.09
C SER A 191 19.15 21.14 1.53
N GLN A 192 20.06 21.45 0.60
CA GLN A 192 21.36 22.03 0.90
C GLN A 192 21.26 23.48 1.42
N PHE A 193 20.38 24.32 0.88
CA PHE A 193 20.14 25.66 1.44
C PHE A 193 19.69 25.56 2.89
N LEU A 194 18.69 24.73 3.15
CA LEU A 194 18.14 24.53 4.50
C LEU A 194 19.19 23.92 5.45
N GLU A 195 19.91 22.89 5.00
CA GLU A 195 20.95 22.23 5.79
C GLU A 195 22.07 23.21 6.18
N GLU A 196 22.54 24.05 5.25
CA GLU A 196 23.55 25.06 5.55
C GLU A 196 23.02 26.15 6.49
N ALA A 197 21.75 26.57 6.31
CA ALA A 197 21.11 27.55 7.19
C ALA A 197 20.96 27.02 8.63
N ILE A 198 20.50 25.76 8.78
CA ILE A 198 20.37 25.10 10.09
C ILE A 198 21.74 24.93 10.75
N LYS A 199 22.73 24.41 10.01
CA LYS A 199 24.10 24.22 10.54
C LYS A 199 24.74 25.54 10.99
N ALA A 200 24.45 26.63 10.29
CA ALA A 200 24.94 27.96 10.64
C ALA A 200 24.09 28.67 11.71
N ASN A 201 22.93 28.11 12.09
CA ASN A 201 21.90 28.75 12.88
C ASN A 201 21.49 30.13 12.33
N ASP A 202 21.39 30.24 11.00
CA ASP A 202 21.10 31.48 10.28
C ASP A 202 19.58 31.74 10.21
N GLY A 203 19.15 33.00 10.37
CA GLY A 203 17.73 33.38 10.40
C GLY A 203 16.96 33.08 9.10
N SER A 204 17.65 32.90 7.97
CA SER A 204 17.04 32.50 6.71
C SER A 204 16.40 31.10 6.74
N LYS A 205 16.75 30.25 7.72
CA LYS A 205 16.15 28.91 7.91
C LYS A 205 14.62 28.98 8.03
N TYR A 206 14.08 29.98 8.72
CA TYR A 206 12.64 30.21 8.85
C TYR A 206 11.99 30.55 7.50
N ARG A 207 12.63 31.42 6.71
CA ARG A 207 12.15 31.79 5.36
C ARG A 207 12.16 30.62 4.39
N LEU A 208 13.20 29.78 4.45
CA LEU A 208 13.28 28.56 3.68
C LEU A 208 12.11 27.64 4.06
N MET A 209 11.93 27.34 5.34
CA MET A 209 10.85 26.46 5.81
C MET A 209 9.45 26.93 5.42
N TRP A 210 9.17 28.23 5.49
CA TRP A 210 7.88 28.82 5.09
C TRP A 210 7.53 28.60 3.62
N THR A 211 8.49 28.24 2.78
CA THR A 211 8.24 27.98 1.36
C THR A 211 7.34 26.75 1.18
N PHE A 212 7.48 25.69 1.97
CA PHE A 212 6.70 24.46 1.76
C PHE A 212 5.21 24.64 2.10
N PRO A 213 4.82 25.18 3.27
CA PRO A 213 3.43 25.49 3.56
C PRO A 213 2.85 26.44 2.51
N ARG A 214 3.59 27.49 2.13
CA ARG A 214 3.12 28.45 1.13
C ARG A 214 2.85 27.80 -0.22
N VAL A 215 3.65 26.82 -0.63
CA VAL A 215 3.42 26.03 -1.86
C VAL A 215 2.21 25.13 -1.72
N LEU A 216 2.08 24.40 -0.61
CA LEU A 216 1.01 23.41 -0.42
C LEU A 216 -0.36 24.02 -0.19
N LEU A 217 -0.39 25.15 0.52
CA LEU A 217 -1.60 25.88 0.88
C LEU A 217 -2.05 26.82 -0.24
N HIS A 218 -1.29 26.92 -1.33
CA HIS A 218 -1.70 27.75 -2.46
C HIS A 218 -2.86 27.09 -3.23
N PRO A 219 -3.88 27.84 -3.69
CA PRO A 219 -5.03 27.25 -4.40
C PRO A 219 -4.73 26.65 -5.78
N LEU A 220 -3.64 27.10 -6.44
CA LEU A 220 -3.24 26.64 -7.79
C LEU A 220 -2.67 25.22 -7.84
N PRO A 221 -1.78 24.79 -6.91
CA PRO A 221 -1.24 23.42 -6.86
C PRO A 221 -2.30 22.33 -7.01
N LEU A 222 -3.43 22.45 -6.30
CA LEU A 222 -4.52 21.48 -6.27
C LEU A 222 -5.13 21.14 -7.65
N LYS A 223 -5.13 22.10 -8.59
CA LYS A 223 -5.68 21.90 -9.95
C LYS A 223 -4.64 21.35 -10.94
N LYS A 224 -3.35 21.44 -10.62
CA LYS A 224 -2.24 21.35 -11.58
C LYS A 224 -1.14 20.33 -11.22
N PHE A 225 -0.92 20.05 -9.94
CA PHE A 225 -0.02 18.97 -9.52
C PHE A 225 -0.58 17.64 -10.03
N ARG A 226 0.26 16.83 -10.66
CA ARG A 226 -0.08 15.40 -10.74
C ARG A 226 0.02 14.83 -9.32
N GLU A 227 -0.92 13.96 -8.99
CA GLU A 227 -1.02 13.31 -7.68
C GLU A 227 0.32 12.63 -7.28
N GLU A 228 1.03 12.03 -8.24
CA GLU A 228 2.36 11.42 -8.07
C GLU A 228 3.47 12.39 -7.58
N TYR A 229 3.33 13.68 -7.85
CA TYR A 229 4.28 14.69 -7.39
C TYR A 229 3.94 15.23 -6.01
N MET A 230 2.67 15.19 -5.61
CA MET A 230 2.27 15.61 -4.26
C MET A 230 2.83 14.67 -3.22
N GLU A 231 2.68 13.36 -3.44
CA GLU A 231 3.26 12.33 -2.57
C GLU A 231 4.77 12.53 -2.39
N ASN A 232 5.50 12.60 -3.51
CA ASN A 232 6.94 12.83 -3.52
C ASN A 232 7.32 14.17 -2.88
N PHE A 233 6.54 15.22 -3.10
CA PHE A 233 6.82 16.54 -2.56
C PHE A 233 6.61 16.59 -1.04
N THR A 234 5.49 16.09 -0.54
CA THR A 234 5.15 16.10 0.89
C THR A 234 6.09 15.16 1.65
N TYR A 235 6.20 13.90 1.22
CA TYR A 235 7.06 12.92 1.89
C TYR A 235 8.52 13.33 1.80
N THR A 236 9.03 13.77 0.64
CA THR A 236 10.47 14.04 0.55
C THR A 236 10.89 15.38 1.15
N ASN A 237 10.03 16.40 1.15
CA ASN A 237 10.45 17.72 1.62
C ASN A 237 10.06 17.99 3.07
N ILE A 238 8.84 17.66 3.49
CA ILE A 238 8.41 17.93 4.86
C ILE A 238 9.09 16.96 5.82
N LEU A 239 9.01 15.65 5.57
CA LEU A 239 9.67 14.66 6.43
C LEU A 239 11.17 14.95 6.52
N ARG A 240 11.87 15.10 5.39
CA ARG A 240 13.31 15.35 5.37
C ARG A 240 13.72 16.67 6.02
N SER A 241 12.91 17.73 5.87
CA SER A 241 13.20 19.00 6.54
C SER A 241 13.03 18.85 8.05
N ASN A 242 11.96 18.18 8.50
CA ASN A 242 11.78 17.85 9.92
C ASN A 242 12.91 16.94 10.42
N GLU A 243 13.35 15.95 9.64
CA GLU A 243 14.51 15.13 9.99
C GLU A 243 15.74 16.01 10.19
N MET A 244 16.01 16.96 9.29
CA MET A 244 17.14 17.89 9.46
C MET A 244 16.99 18.74 10.72
N ILE A 245 15.81 19.30 10.99
CA ILE A 245 15.52 20.12 12.16
C ILE A 245 15.75 19.32 13.45
N ILE A 246 15.16 18.14 13.54
CA ILE A 246 15.23 17.22 14.68
C ILE A 246 16.67 16.73 14.88
N ASN A 247 17.37 16.40 13.80
CA ASN A 247 18.76 15.93 13.85
C ASN A 247 19.75 16.98 14.33
N ASN A 248 19.40 18.26 14.22
CA ASN A 248 20.20 19.39 14.72
C ASN A 248 19.63 19.96 16.04
N ASP A 249 18.62 19.32 16.65
CA ASP A 249 17.95 19.75 17.87
C ASP A 249 17.44 21.22 17.81
N ASP A 250 16.98 21.65 16.63
CA ASP A 250 16.53 23.02 16.37
C ASP A 250 15.03 23.20 16.71
N PHE A 251 14.71 23.17 17.99
CA PHE A 251 13.31 23.19 18.46
C PHE A 251 12.54 24.44 18.02
N GLU A 252 13.17 25.62 17.97
CA GLU A 252 12.49 26.85 17.59
C GLU A 252 12.05 26.84 16.12
N LEU A 253 12.87 26.24 15.23
CA LEU A 253 12.47 26.05 13.84
C LEU A 253 11.37 25.00 13.70
N PHE A 254 11.42 23.92 14.49
CA PHE A 254 10.34 22.92 14.54
C PHE A 254 9.01 23.57 14.96
N LYS A 255 9.03 24.35 16.04
CA LYS A 255 7.87 25.08 16.53
C LYS A 255 7.27 26.03 15.49
N ASP A 256 8.10 26.80 14.80
CA ASP A 256 7.65 27.70 13.72
C ASP A 256 7.08 26.93 12.52
N GLU A 257 7.65 25.76 12.19
CA GLU A 257 7.09 24.88 11.16
C GLU A 257 5.70 24.36 11.55
N ILE A 258 5.55 23.81 12.76
CA ILE A 258 4.25 23.34 13.25
C ILE A 258 3.26 24.49 13.28
N HIS A 259 3.67 25.68 13.72
CA HIS A 259 2.84 26.88 13.68
C HIS A 259 2.33 27.21 12.29
N THR A 260 3.22 27.20 11.30
CA THR A 260 2.87 27.54 9.92
C THR A 260 1.89 26.53 9.33
N PHE A 261 2.09 25.24 9.59
CA PHE A 261 1.13 24.21 9.18
C PHE A 261 -0.19 24.34 9.93
N SER A 262 -0.18 24.58 11.24
CA SER A 262 -1.39 24.74 12.05
C SER A 262 -2.23 25.95 11.68
N LEU A 263 -1.61 27.06 11.23
CA LEU A 263 -2.31 28.22 10.67
C LEU A 263 -2.89 27.94 9.27
N GLY A 264 -2.18 27.15 8.48
CA GLY A 264 -2.55 26.82 7.11
C GLY A 264 -3.59 25.71 6.97
N LEU A 265 -3.63 24.80 7.93
CA LEU A 265 -4.47 23.61 7.92
C LEU A 265 -5.89 23.92 8.40
N HIS A 266 -6.71 24.50 7.52
CA HIS A 266 -8.17 24.36 7.60
C HIS A 266 -8.66 23.00 7.08
N LEU A 267 -7.75 22.03 6.95
CA LEU A 267 -7.93 20.79 6.18
C LEU A 267 -7.80 19.57 7.11
N ASP A 268 -8.74 19.40 8.03
CA ASP A 268 -8.90 18.11 8.71
C ASP A 268 -9.44 17.07 7.71
N PRO A 269 -8.75 15.94 7.47
CA PRO A 269 -9.23 14.89 6.57
C PRO A 269 -10.64 14.42 6.92
N LEU A 270 -10.97 14.32 8.21
CA LEU A 270 -12.27 13.83 8.64
C LEU A 270 -13.38 14.85 8.39
N SER A 271 -13.11 16.14 8.56
CA SER A 271 -14.01 17.23 8.17
C SER A 271 -14.31 17.20 6.66
N SER A 272 -13.28 17.10 5.81
CA SER A 272 -13.49 17.00 4.35
C SER A 272 -14.27 15.74 3.96
N LYS A 273 -13.94 14.60 4.57
CA LYS A 273 -14.72 13.36 4.42
C LYS A 273 -16.19 13.58 4.76
N GLN A 274 -16.48 14.17 5.91
CA GLN A 274 -17.85 14.41 6.38
C GLN A 274 -18.61 15.37 5.45
N LYS A 275 -17.96 16.40 4.92
CA LYS A 275 -18.56 17.30 3.93
C LYS A 275 -18.89 16.58 2.62
N ILE A 276 -18.02 15.70 2.13
CA ILE A 276 -18.32 14.86 0.96
C ILE A 276 -19.54 13.97 1.27
N GLU A 277 -19.55 13.31 2.43
CA GLU A 277 -20.66 12.46 2.87
C GLU A 277 -21.97 13.23 3.03
N ASN A 278 -21.95 14.50 3.44
CA ASN A 278 -23.12 15.36 3.58
C ASN A 278 -23.63 15.89 2.23
N ASN A 279 -22.73 16.12 1.27
CA ASN A 279 -23.08 16.63 -0.05
C ASN A 279 -23.64 15.55 -1.00
N LEU A 280 -23.29 14.28 -0.79
CA LEU A 280 -23.86 13.16 -1.55
C LEU A 280 -25.39 12.99 -1.37
N PRO A 281 -25.96 13.09 -0.15
CA PRO A 281 -27.40 13.09 0.12
C PRO A 281 -28.18 14.27 -0.45
N LEU A 282 -27.57 15.46 -0.55
CA LEU A 282 -28.25 16.66 -1.07
C LEU A 282 -28.65 16.54 -2.56
N LEU A 283 -28.24 15.46 -3.21
CA LEU A 283 -28.64 15.05 -4.56
C LEU A 283 -29.95 14.23 -4.57
N ASP A 284 -30.72 14.22 -3.48
CA ASP A 284 -32.05 13.61 -3.40
C ASP A 284 -33.04 14.30 -4.38
N VAL A 285 -32.91 13.97 -5.66
CA VAL A 285 -34.00 14.03 -6.63
C VAL A 285 -35.09 13.12 -6.03
N PRO A 286 -36.30 13.62 -5.72
CA PRO A 286 -37.29 12.79 -5.08
C PRO A 286 -37.52 11.53 -5.90
N PHE A 287 -37.24 10.38 -5.29
CA PHE A 287 -37.21 9.07 -5.95
C PHE A 287 -38.51 8.70 -6.68
N TYR A 288 -39.60 9.41 -6.37
CA TYR A 288 -40.86 9.28 -7.07
C TYR A 288 -40.77 9.68 -8.55
N TYR A 289 -39.78 10.49 -8.98
CA TYR A 289 -39.66 10.98 -10.35
C TYR A 289 -38.93 10.05 -11.33
N PHE A 290 -38.29 8.97 -10.88
CA PHE A 290 -37.68 8.00 -11.78
C PHE A 290 -38.75 7.19 -12.52
N ASN A 291 -38.48 6.80 -13.77
CA ASN A 291 -39.46 6.13 -14.64
C ASN A 291 -39.65 4.66 -14.28
N SER A 292 -38.76 4.09 -13.46
CA SER A 292 -38.87 2.70 -13.05
C SER A 292 -38.29 2.45 -11.66
N LYS A 293 -38.76 1.36 -11.05
CA LYS A 293 -38.18 0.79 -9.83
C LYS A 293 -36.71 0.38 -10.04
N GLU A 294 -36.35 -0.05 -11.23
CA GLU A 294 -34.99 -0.46 -11.60
C GLU A 294 -34.02 0.72 -11.59
N GLU A 295 -34.42 1.88 -12.12
CA GLU A 295 -33.61 3.11 -12.09
C GLU A 295 -33.39 3.61 -10.66
N THR A 296 -34.44 3.58 -9.84
CA THR A 296 -34.37 3.95 -8.43
C THR A 296 -33.37 3.05 -7.68
N GLU A 297 -33.40 1.75 -7.94
CA GLU A 297 -32.51 0.79 -7.30
C GLU A 297 -31.07 0.94 -7.80
N SER A 298 -30.87 1.20 -9.10
CA SER A 298 -29.55 1.52 -9.68
C SER A 298 -28.92 2.76 -9.04
N PHE A 299 -29.68 3.84 -8.88
CA PHE A 299 -29.19 5.06 -8.23
C PHE A 299 -28.80 4.81 -6.78
N ARG A 300 -29.66 4.14 -6.00
CA ARG A 300 -29.38 3.77 -4.61
C ARG A 300 -28.13 2.93 -4.48
N LYS A 301 -27.95 1.95 -5.37
CA LYS A 301 -26.77 1.10 -5.42
C LYS A 301 -25.49 1.92 -5.62
N ARG A 302 -25.44 2.79 -6.63
CA ARG A 302 -24.26 3.64 -6.90
C ARG A 302 -23.96 4.62 -5.77
N ARG A 303 -24.99 5.20 -5.15
CA ARG A 303 -24.81 6.06 -3.97
C ARG A 303 -24.22 5.28 -2.79
N LYS A 304 -24.73 4.07 -2.52
CA LYS A 304 -24.17 3.17 -1.50
C LYS A 304 -22.70 2.82 -1.84
N GLU A 305 -22.38 2.53 -3.09
CA GLU A 305 -21.01 2.26 -3.55
C GLU A 305 -20.08 3.46 -3.30
N LEU A 306 -20.52 4.71 -3.54
CA LEU A 306 -19.72 5.91 -3.26
C LEU A 306 -19.49 6.15 -1.77
N ILE A 307 -20.55 6.07 -0.95
CA ILE A 307 -20.45 6.21 0.51
C ILE A 307 -19.50 5.15 1.06
N PHE A 308 -19.67 3.91 0.59
CA PHE A 308 -18.78 2.82 0.93
C PHE A 308 -17.31 3.13 0.56
N TYR A 309 -17.06 3.62 -0.66
CA TYR A 309 -15.70 3.92 -1.11
C TYR A 309 -15.04 4.98 -0.22
N ILE A 310 -15.78 6.02 0.18
CA ILE A 310 -15.30 7.06 1.11
C ILE A 310 -14.99 6.47 2.49
N GLN A 311 -15.89 5.64 3.02
CA GLN A 311 -15.81 5.15 4.40
C GLN A 311 -14.73 4.11 4.62
N PHE A 312 -14.43 3.28 3.62
CA PHE A 312 -13.55 2.11 3.78
C PHE A 312 -12.35 2.12 2.85
N VAL A 313 -12.49 2.57 1.61
CA VAL A 313 -11.41 2.49 0.62
C VAL A 313 -10.54 3.73 0.66
N LEU A 314 -11.13 4.91 0.57
CA LEU A 314 -10.44 6.20 0.46
C LEU A 314 -9.57 6.47 1.71
N ILE A 315 -10.14 6.26 2.90
CA ILE A 315 -9.45 6.48 4.18
C ILE A 315 -8.28 5.51 4.44
N LYS A 316 -8.28 4.37 3.74
CA LYS A 316 -7.26 3.32 3.87
C LYS A 316 -6.19 3.39 2.78
N ASN A 317 -6.57 3.89 1.60
CA ASN A 317 -5.77 3.90 0.37
C ASN A 317 -5.52 5.32 -0.15
N PHE A 318 -5.52 6.34 0.70
CA PHE A 318 -5.37 7.74 0.27
C PHE A 318 -4.01 8.05 -0.36
N PHE A 319 -3.00 7.19 -0.18
CA PHE A 319 -1.69 7.31 -0.80
C PHE A 319 -1.65 6.70 -2.21
N LEU A 320 -2.58 5.78 -2.52
CA LEU A 320 -2.67 5.17 -3.85
C LEU A 320 -3.37 6.11 -4.83
N ASN A 321 -2.59 6.62 -5.78
CA ASN A 321 -3.12 7.49 -6.84
C ASN A 321 -4.30 6.84 -7.60
N ASP A 322 -4.23 5.53 -7.85
CA ASP A 322 -5.28 4.81 -8.56
C ASP A 322 -6.61 4.82 -7.80
N THR A 323 -6.58 4.75 -6.46
CA THR A 323 -7.78 4.89 -5.62
C THR A 323 -8.43 6.25 -5.78
N TYR A 324 -7.63 7.31 -5.76
CA TYR A 324 -8.14 8.67 -5.91
C TYR A 324 -8.72 8.92 -7.32
N LYS A 325 -8.06 8.43 -8.37
CA LYS A 325 -8.57 8.48 -9.75
C LYS A 325 -9.86 7.69 -9.92
N GLU A 326 -9.92 6.49 -9.33
CA GLU A 326 -11.11 5.65 -9.36
C GLU A 326 -12.27 6.34 -8.66
N PHE A 327 -12.05 6.96 -7.50
CA PHE A 327 -13.10 7.72 -6.83
C PHE A 327 -13.59 8.93 -7.65
N LYS A 328 -12.68 9.71 -8.25
CA LYS A 328 -13.05 10.79 -9.20
C LYS A 328 -13.88 10.26 -10.37
N LYS A 329 -13.56 9.07 -10.88
CA LYS A 329 -14.30 8.40 -11.95
C LYS A 329 -15.70 7.99 -11.46
N LEU A 330 -15.81 7.34 -10.30
CA LEU A 330 -17.09 6.93 -9.71
C LEU A 330 -18.01 8.13 -9.46
N ILE A 331 -17.47 9.25 -8.96
CA ILE A 331 -18.24 10.50 -8.80
C ILE A 331 -18.78 10.98 -10.14
N ARG A 332 -17.94 11.07 -11.18
CA ARG A 332 -18.40 11.49 -12.52
C ARG A 332 -19.49 10.56 -13.06
N GLU A 333 -19.28 9.25 -12.98
CA GLU A 333 -20.24 8.25 -13.44
C GLU A 333 -21.58 8.33 -12.69
N PHE A 334 -21.55 8.65 -11.40
CA PHE A 334 -22.75 8.90 -10.61
C PHE A 334 -23.48 10.16 -11.06
N PHE A 335 -22.77 11.27 -11.26
CA PHE A 335 -23.36 12.54 -11.73
C PHE A 335 -23.90 12.46 -13.17
N ASP A 336 -23.22 11.72 -14.06
CA ASP A 336 -23.66 11.50 -15.44
C ASP A 336 -24.89 10.60 -15.49
N HIS A 337 -24.94 9.56 -14.64
CA HIS A 337 -26.12 8.72 -14.50
C HIS A 337 -27.31 9.50 -13.97
N THR A 338 -27.09 10.32 -12.94
CA THR A 338 -28.15 11.16 -12.35
C THR A 338 -28.72 12.13 -13.38
N GLU A 339 -27.87 12.77 -14.19
CA GLU A 339 -28.32 13.68 -15.26
C GLU A 339 -29.13 12.94 -16.33
N LYS A 340 -28.64 11.79 -16.82
CA LYS A 340 -29.38 10.97 -17.78
C LYS A 340 -30.74 10.55 -17.25
N SER A 341 -30.81 10.16 -15.97
CA SER A 341 -32.07 9.80 -15.34
C SER A 341 -33.01 10.99 -15.16
N CYS A 342 -32.49 12.20 -14.90
CA CYS A 342 -33.29 13.42 -14.89
C CYS A 342 -33.82 13.79 -16.29
N ASP A 343 -33.03 13.59 -17.35
CA ASP A 343 -33.44 13.84 -18.73
C ASP A 343 -34.47 12.82 -19.23
N ALA A 344 -34.43 11.60 -18.70
CA ALA A 344 -35.36 10.54 -19.05
C ALA A 344 -36.74 10.72 -18.43
N ILE A 345 -36.92 11.54 -17.38
CA ILE A 345 -38.18 11.66 -16.62
C ILE A 345 -39.37 11.87 -17.57
N ASP A 346 -40.24 10.86 -17.62
CA ASP A 346 -41.48 10.86 -18.38
C ASP A 346 -42.62 11.37 -17.49
N ILE A 347 -43.02 12.62 -17.74
CA ILE A 347 -44.06 13.32 -16.99
C ILE A 347 -45.43 12.59 -17.12
N ASP A 348 -45.68 11.90 -18.24
CA ASP A 348 -46.91 11.13 -18.44
C ASP A 348 -46.89 9.80 -17.68
N HIS A 349 -45.72 9.15 -17.55
CA HIS A 349 -45.56 7.99 -16.66
C HIS A 349 -45.79 8.37 -15.18
N GLN A 350 -45.28 9.54 -14.77
CA GLN A 350 -45.48 10.09 -13.43
C GLN A 350 -46.95 10.39 -13.14
N ARG A 351 -47.66 10.95 -14.12
CA ARG A 351 -49.11 11.15 -14.07
C ARG A 351 -49.85 9.84 -13.80
N LYS A 352 -49.49 8.77 -14.51
CA LYS A 352 -50.17 7.49 -14.38
C LYS A 352 -49.97 6.89 -12.99
N THR A 353 -48.72 6.81 -12.54
CA THR A 353 -48.33 6.18 -11.26
C THR A 353 -48.95 6.87 -10.03
N GLN A 354 -49.04 8.19 -10.05
CA GLN A 354 -49.61 8.97 -8.94
C GLN A 354 -51.14 9.02 -9.01
N SER A 355 -51.74 8.94 -10.22
CA SER A 355 -53.20 8.78 -10.37
C SER A 355 -53.72 7.43 -9.87
N GLU A 356 -52.88 6.40 -9.98
CA GLU A 356 -53.15 5.06 -9.42
C GLU A 356 -52.97 5.02 -7.88
N ARG A 357 -52.19 5.94 -7.30
CA ARG A 357 -51.95 6.02 -5.84
C ARG A 357 -52.93 6.91 -5.08
N PHE A 358 -53.57 7.87 -5.75
CA PHE A 358 -54.45 8.84 -5.10
C PHE A 358 -55.77 8.94 -5.87
N GLU A 359 -56.83 8.31 -5.34
CA GLU A 359 -58.16 8.21 -5.96
C GLU A 359 -58.83 9.57 -6.28
N ASN A 360 -58.33 10.70 -5.74
CA ASN A 360 -58.91 12.03 -5.88
C ASN A 360 -58.05 13.04 -6.67
N TRP A 361 -57.15 12.58 -7.56
CA TRP A 361 -56.25 13.47 -8.28
C TRP A 361 -56.93 14.22 -9.44
N LYS A 362 -57.55 15.38 -9.16
CA LYS A 362 -58.20 16.27 -10.16
C LYS A 362 -57.20 17.14 -10.95
N GLY A 363 -57.60 17.54 -12.17
CA GLY A 363 -56.76 18.11 -13.23
C GLY A 363 -55.85 19.30 -12.91
N ASN A 364 -56.16 20.14 -11.91
CA ASN A 364 -55.27 21.24 -11.49
C ASN A 364 -53.99 20.76 -10.79
N ASN A 365 -53.97 19.53 -10.27
CA ASN A 365 -52.80 18.98 -9.60
C ASN A 365 -51.73 18.47 -10.57
N PHE A 366 -52.08 18.19 -11.83
CA PHE A 366 -51.14 17.68 -12.83
C PHE A 366 -50.23 18.78 -13.39
N GLU A 367 -50.77 19.95 -13.72
CA GLU A 367 -49.93 21.10 -14.11
C GLU A 367 -49.02 21.55 -12.96
N LYS A 368 -49.54 21.53 -11.72
CA LYS A 368 -48.72 21.80 -10.52
C LYS A 368 -47.58 20.78 -10.36
N LEU A 369 -47.86 19.48 -10.54
CA LEU A 369 -46.82 18.44 -10.52
C LEU A 369 -45.79 18.66 -11.62
N LYS A 370 -46.22 18.95 -12.84
CA LYS A 370 -45.34 19.19 -14.00
C LYS A 370 -44.42 20.38 -13.77
N ASP A 371 -44.95 21.46 -13.20
CA ASP A 371 -44.17 22.63 -12.81
C ASP A 371 -43.23 22.31 -11.64
N ASP A 372 -43.67 21.56 -10.63
CA ASP A 372 -42.84 21.12 -9.52
C ASP A 372 -41.67 20.23 -9.99
N VAL A 373 -41.93 19.27 -10.90
CA VAL A 373 -40.90 18.42 -11.53
C VAL A 373 -39.90 19.27 -12.29
N LYS A 374 -40.38 20.17 -13.17
CA LYS A 374 -39.51 21.06 -13.96
C LYS A 374 -38.68 21.99 -13.07
N ASN A 375 -39.27 22.55 -12.02
CA ASN A 375 -38.59 23.41 -11.07
C ASN A 375 -37.52 22.64 -10.28
N GLN A 376 -37.79 21.39 -9.90
CA GLN A 376 -36.79 20.56 -9.22
C GLN A 376 -35.67 20.08 -10.14
N VAL A 377 -35.98 19.63 -11.37
CA VAL A 377 -34.95 19.22 -12.35
C VAL A 377 -34.08 20.42 -12.74
N SER A 378 -34.66 21.60 -12.93
CA SER A 378 -33.88 22.82 -13.21
C SER A 378 -33.03 23.25 -12.02
N LYS A 379 -33.55 23.16 -10.79
CA LYS A 379 -32.78 23.42 -9.55
C LYS A 379 -31.63 22.43 -9.39
N PHE A 380 -31.85 21.14 -9.69
CA PHE A 380 -30.82 20.11 -9.70
C PHE A 380 -29.76 20.41 -10.77
N LYS A 381 -30.14 20.68 -12.02
CA LYS A 381 -29.18 21.02 -13.09
C LYS A 381 -28.36 22.26 -12.76
N LYS A 382 -28.97 23.27 -12.14
CA LYS A 382 -28.28 24.49 -11.70
C LYS A 382 -27.27 24.21 -10.57
N SER A 383 -27.66 23.40 -9.58
CA SER A 383 -26.81 23.05 -8.43
C SER A 383 -25.80 21.93 -8.70
N LYS A 384 -26.00 21.07 -9.72
CA LYS A 384 -25.13 19.94 -10.06
C LYS A 384 -23.68 20.37 -10.20
N LYS A 385 -23.44 21.45 -10.96
CA LYS A 385 -22.08 21.94 -11.21
C LYS A 385 -21.44 22.47 -9.92
N GLU A 386 -22.20 23.11 -9.05
CA GLU A 386 -21.74 23.62 -7.76
C GLU A 386 -21.40 22.46 -6.82
N ILE A 387 -22.32 21.52 -6.59
CA ILE A 387 -22.11 20.35 -5.72
C ILE A 387 -20.96 19.47 -6.23
N MET A 388 -20.87 19.25 -7.55
CA MET A 388 -19.76 18.47 -8.12
C MET A 388 -18.41 19.16 -7.91
N ASN A 389 -18.36 20.49 -8.03
CA ASN A 389 -17.14 21.25 -7.76
C ASN A 389 -16.80 21.22 -6.26
N GLU A 390 -17.80 21.32 -5.37
CA GLU A 390 -17.61 21.20 -3.92
C GLU A 390 -17.07 19.83 -3.53
N ILE A 391 -17.71 18.74 -3.97
CA ILE A 391 -17.25 17.37 -3.71
C ILE A 391 -15.83 17.17 -4.24
N LYS A 392 -15.53 17.68 -5.44
CA LYS A 392 -14.19 17.59 -6.01
C LYS A 392 -13.17 18.36 -5.18
N ASN A 393 -13.48 19.60 -4.77
CA ASN A 393 -12.60 20.39 -3.93
C ASN A 393 -12.37 19.73 -2.56
N GLU A 394 -13.43 19.21 -1.93
CA GLU A 394 -13.30 18.51 -0.64
C GLU A 394 -12.57 17.17 -0.76
N LEU A 395 -12.68 16.49 -1.90
CA LEU A 395 -11.87 15.31 -2.20
C LEU A 395 -10.39 15.66 -2.38
N ASP A 396 -10.09 16.75 -3.08
CA ASP A 396 -8.71 17.24 -3.25
C ASP A 396 -8.13 17.64 -1.88
N ASN A 397 -8.92 18.30 -1.03
CA ASN A 397 -8.58 18.64 0.36
C ASN A 397 -8.34 17.38 1.21
N PHE A 398 -9.22 16.38 1.14
CA PHE A 398 -9.08 15.10 1.85
C PHE A 398 -7.76 14.42 1.50
N TYR A 399 -7.40 14.39 0.21
CA TYR A 399 -6.18 13.76 -0.27
C TYR A 399 -4.94 14.45 0.27
N ILE A 400 -4.84 15.79 0.14
CA ILE A 400 -3.68 16.55 0.61
C ILE A 400 -3.55 16.45 2.13
N SER A 401 -4.64 16.65 2.86
CA SER A 401 -4.63 16.58 4.32
C SER A 401 -4.24 15.20 4.82
N SER A 402 -4.75 14.12 4.22
CA SER A 402 -4.39 12.76 4.62
C SER A 402 -2.90 12.48 4.44
N ILE A 403 -2.29 12.96 3.35
CA ILE A 403 -0.83 12.82 3.12
C ILE A 403 -0.05 13.66 4.15
N LEU A 404 -0.51 14.88 4.46
CA LEU A 404 0.12 15.73 5.48
C LEU A 404 0.08 15.08 6.85
N TYR A 405 -1.10 14.61 7.28
CA TYR A 405 -1.29 13.94 8.57
C TYR A 405 -0.46 12.66 8.65
N LYS A 406 -0.35 11.90 7.55
CA LYS A 406 0.55 10.73 7.50
C LYS A 406 2.03 11.14 7.60
N THR A 407 2.42 12.25 6.98
CA THR A 407 3.79 12.76 7.05
C THR A 407 4.14 13.20 8.47
N PHE A 408 3.23 13.90 9.16
CA PHE A 408 3.43 14.28 10.56
C PHE A 408 3.29 13.10 11.53
N PHE A 409 2.51 12.08 11.18
CA PHE A 409 2.59 10.79 11.86
C PHE A 409 3.99 10.19 11.74
N ASP A 410 4.64 10.33 10.57
CA ASP A 410 6.01 9.86 10.37
C ASP A 410 7.05 10.67 11.13
N VAL A 411 6.91 12.00 11.15
CA VAL A 411 7.72 12.88 11.99
C VAL A 411 7.62 12.48 13.47
N GLY A 412 6.41 12.14 13.94
CA GLY A 412 6.16 11.75 15.31
C GLY A 412 6.94 10.50 15.77
N TRP A 413 6.94 9.41 15.00
CA TRP A 413 7.76 8.25 15.35
C TRP A 413 9.26 8.50 15.11
N TYR A 414 9.63 9.38 14.17
CA TYR A 414 11.02 9.78 13.96
C TYR A 414 11.61 10.55 15.16
N ILE A 415 10.81 11.37 15.84
CA ILE A 415 11.19 12.04 17.10
C ILE A 415 11.57 10.99 18.15
N LEU A 416 10.77 9.93 18.30
CA LEU A 416 11.06 8.83 19.23
C LEU A 416 12.35 8.10 18.86
N PHE A 417 12.58 7.88 17.56
CA PHE A 417 13.83 7.29 17.08
C PHE A 417 15.05 8.14 17.46
N CYS A 418 14.96 9.47 17.27
CA CYS A 418 16.04 10.40 17.59
C CYS A 418 16.26 10.53 19.11
N LYS A 419 15.24 10.33 19.95
CA LYS A 419 15.41 10.22 21.42
C LYS A 419 16.48 9.18 21.76
N GLU A 420 16.34 7.96 21.26
CA GLU A 420 17.22 6.84 21.60
C GLU A 420 18.60 6.94 20.93
N HIS A 421 18.69 7.52 19.73
CA HIS A 421 19.94 7.52 18.94
C HIS A 421 20.72 8.83 18.98
N LYS A 422 20.05 9.95 19.27
CA LYS A 422 20.61 11.31 19.23
C LYS A 422 20.38 12.08 20.53
N ASN A 423 19.68 11.48 21.50
CA ASN A 423 19.44 12.05 22.82
C ASN A 423 18.74 13.42 22.78
N ILE A 424 17.78 13.59 21.85
CA ILE A 424 16.93 14.78 21.81
C ILE A 424 15.81 14.70 22.86
N ASP A 425 15.27 15.85 23.26
CA ASP A 425 14.09 15.92 24.13
C ASP A 425 12.80 15.64 23.34
N ALA A 426 12.51 14.35 23.14
CA ALA A 426 11.33 13.94 22.40
C ALA A 426 10.01 14.41 23.02
N GLN A 427 9.91 14.56 24.35
CA GLN A 427 8.67 15.01 24.98
C GLN A 427 8.34 16.44 24.56
N LYS A 428 9.34 17.32 24.55
CA LYS A 428 9.21 18.71 24.09
C LYS A 428 8.73 18.80 22.65
N TYR A 429 9.33 18.04 21.73
CA TYR A 429 8.95 18.02 20.32
C TYR A 429 7.55 17.42 20.10
N LEU A 430 7.22 16.30 20.76
CA LEU A 430 5.91 15.69 20.66
C LEU A 430 4.81 16.57 21.22
N LYS A 431 5.06 17.23 22.36
CA LYS A 431 4.11 18.19 22.95
C LYS A 431 3.81 19.32 21.96
N GLU A 432 4.83 19.91 21.37
CA GLU A 432 4.63 20.94 20.33
C GLU A 432 3.82 20.39 19.16
N LEU A 433 4.16 19.21 18.63
CA LEU A 433 3.46 18.58 17.52
C LEU A 433 1.97 18.29 17.82
N TRP A 434 1.64 17.94 19.06
CA TRP A 434 0.30 17.51 19.48
C TRP A 434 -0.59 18.64 19.94
N THR A 435 -0.02 19.60 20.66
CA THR A 435 -0.75 20.63 21.38
C THR A 435 -0.40 22.03 20.90
N HIS A 436 0.29 22.17 19.75
CA HIS A 436 0.50 23.47 19.13
C HIS A 436 -0.86 24.17 19.09
N THR A 437 -0.98 25.22 19.91
CA THR A 437 -2.21 25.96 20.28
C THR A 437 -3.13 25.31 21.32
N THR A 438 -2.70 25.31 22.57
CA THR A 438 -3.64 25.27 23.70
C THR A 438 -4.45 26.58 23.78
N PRO A 439 -5.70 26.53 24.29
CA PRO A 439 -6.58 27.69 24.45
C PRO A 439 -6.03 28.82 25.32
N GLU A 440 -4.98 28.56 26.10
CA GLU A 440 -4.35 29.50 27.03
C GLU A 440 -3.67 30.67 26.32
N ASP A 441 -3.31 30.51 25.03
CA ASP A 441 -2.64 31.54 24.21
C ASP A 441 -3.55 32.20 23.15
N SER A 442 -4.80 31.76 22.97
CA SER A 442 -5.64 32.25 21.87
C SER A 442 -6.46 33.49 22.24
N ILE A 443 -5.84 34.67 22.17
CA ILE A 443 -6.58 35.94 22.05
C ILE A 443 -7.18 35.99 20.63
N THR A 444 -8.39 35.45 20.50
CA THR A 444 -9.36 35.69 19.41
C THR A 444 -8.96 35.32 17.97
N THR A 445 -9.85 34.53 17.34
CA THR A 445 -10.17 34.43 15.89
C THR A 445 -9.50 33.40 14.96
N THR A 446 -8.50 32.61 15.37
CA THR A 446 -8.06 31.42 14.59
C THR A 446 -7.86 30.22 15.51
N LEU A 447 -8.72 29.22 15.38
CA LEU A 447 -8.53 27.90 16.00
C LEU A 447 -7.44 27.18 15.19
N ASN A 448 -6.19 27.41 15.54
CA ASN A 448 -5.07 26.63 15.03
C ASN A 448 -5.33 25.15 15.35
N GLN A 449 -5.07 24.26 14.39
CA GLN A 449 -5.23 22.82 14.59
C GLN A 449 -3.87 22.14 14.43
N PRO A 450 -3.48 21.22 15.33
CA PRO A 450 -2.23 20.48 15.18
C PRO A 450 -2.31 19.62 13.91
N PRO A 451 -1.19 19.39 13.20
CA PRO A 451 -1.16 18.61 11.96
C PRO A 451 -1.25 17.09 12.20
N ILE A 452 -1.95 16.69 13.26
CA ILE A 452 -2.15 15.31 13.71
C ILE A 452 -3.61 15.10 14.11
N SER A 453 -4.12 13.90 13.88
CA SER A 453 -5.47 13.51 14.29
C SER A 453 -5.43 12.76 15.61
N PHE A 454 -6.39 13.04 16.48
CA PHE A 454 -6.69 12.26 17.68
C PHE A 454 -7.96 11.40 17.51
N ASP A 455 -8.44 11.22 16.28
CA ASP A 455 -9.52 10.26 16.00
C ASP A 455 -8.96 8.83 16.01
N ILE A 456 -9.41 8.03 16.97
CA ILE A 456 -8.86 6.68 17.22
C ILE A 456 -8.99 5.79 15.98
N LYS A 457 -10.10 5.90 15.24
CA LYS A 457 -10.31 5.11 14.03
C LYS A 457 -9.33 5.51 12.94
N PHE A 458 -9.14 6.80 12.69
CA PHE A 458 -8.21 7.30 11.69
C PHE A 458 -6.76 6.96 12.03
N ILE A 459 -6.30 7.19 13.27
CA ILE A 459 -4.93 6.82 13.68
C ILE A 459 -4.71 5.31 13.61
N THR A 460 -5.72 4.50 13.92
CA THR A 460 -5.62 3.04 13.81
C THR A 460 -5.56 2.59 12.35
N LEU A 461 -6.32 3.22 11.45
CA LEU A 461 -6.24 2.97 10.01
C LEU A 461 -4.87 3.39 9.44
N MET A 462 -4.33 4.53 9.88
CA MET A 462 -2.97 4.95 9.52
C MET A 462 -1.93 3.96 10.02
N PHE A 463 -2.02 3.52 11.28
CA PHE A 463 -1.13 2.50 11.84
C PHE A 463 -1.23 1.18 11.08
N LEU A 464 -2.43 0.68 10.81
CA LEU A 464 -2.61 -0.62 10.16
C LEU A 464 -2.22 -0.59 8.68
N TYR A 465 -2.54 0.48 7.94
CA TYR A 465 -2.47 0.45 6.47
C TYR A 465 -1.61 1.54 5.81
N GLY A 466 -1.17 2.56 6.56
CA GLY A 466 -0.23 3.58 6.07
C GLY A 466 -0.74 4.44 4.92
N GLY A 467 -2.02 4.33 4.55
CA GLY A 467 -2.58 4.96 3.36
C GLY A 467 -2.42 4.16 2.06
N ILE A 468 -1.83 2.95 2.08
CA ILE A 468 -1.64 2.09 0.89
C ILE A 468 -2.52 0.84 0.89
N GLY A 469 -3.31 0.63 1.95
CA GLY A 469 -4.23 -0.49 2.11
C GLY A 469 -3.61 -1.85 2.37
N ASP A 470 -2.31 -1.90 2.63
CA ASP A 470 -1.58 -3.10 2.99
C ASP A 470 -0.88 -2.92 4.34
N THR A 471 -1.02 -3.93 5.21
CA THR A 471 -0.31 -4.07 6.49
C THR A 471 1.21 -4.12 6.35
N SER A 472 1.73 -4.43 5.17
CA SER A 472 3.17 -4.48 4.89
C SER A 472 3.85 -3.11 4.83
N TRP A 473 3.10 -1.99 4.82
CA TRP A 473 3.68 -0.64 4.69
C TRP A 473 4.75 -0.34 5.74
N LYS A 474 4.60 -0.87 6.96
CA LYS A 474 5.58 -0.73 8.05
C LYS A 474 6.94 -1.30 7.66
N SER A 475 6.96 -2.39 6.89
CA SER A 475 8.20 -3.03 6.40
C SER A 475 8.87 -2.28 5.25
N PHE A 476 8.14 -1.37 4.58
CA PHE A 476 8.66 -0.52 3.51
C PHE A 476 9.11 0.86 3.98
N THR A 477 9.07 1.13 5.30
CA THR A 477 9.69 2.33 5.88
C THR A 477 11.21 2.20 5.89
N GLU A 478 11.80 1.98 4.71
CA GLU A 478 13.24 2.07 4.47
C GLU A 478 13.63 3.54 4.47
N LEU A 479 13.71 4.14 5.66
CA LEU A 479 14.71 5.19 5.82
C LEU A 479 16.05 4.51 5.51
N LYS A 480 16.81 5.07 4.55
CA LYS A 480 18.13 4.54 4.18
C LYS A 480 18.94 4.41 5.47
N ASP A 481 19.31 3.17 5.82
CA ASP A 481 20.16 2.76 6.97
C ASP A 481 19.46 2.20 8.23
N PHE A 482 18.13 2.00 8.28
CA PHE A 482 17.44 1.68 9.55
C PHE A 482 16.67 0.35 9.55
N HIS A 483 17.19 -0.67 10.25
CA HIS A 483 16.59 -2.00 10.32
C HIS A 483 15.49 -2.20 11.40
N ASP A 484 15.23 -1.20 12.26
CA ASP A 484 14.34 -1.35 13.43
C ASP A 484 13.29 -0.21 13.61
N ALA A 485 12.98 0.55 12.55
CA ALA A 485 12.04 1.69 12.61
C ALA A 485 10.63 1.29 13.10
N ILE A 486 10.25 0.03 12.92
CA ILE A 486 8.93 -0.50 13.26
C ILE A 486 8.60 -0.29 14.75
N HIS A 487 9.54 -0.50 15.68
CA HIS A 487 9.27 -0.35 17.12
C HIS A 487 8.77 1.06 17.47
N TYR A 488 9.37 2.08 16.87
CA TYR A 488 9.00 3.48 17.07
C TYR A 488 7.62 3.80 16.51
N ILE A 489 7.19 3.14 15.43
CA ILE A 489 5.83 3.26 14.89
C ILE A 489 4.81 2.71 15.92
N TYR A 490 5.10 1.57 16.57
CA TYR A 490 4.24 1.04 17.63
C TYR A 490 4.19 1.98 18.83
N TYR A 491 5.35 2.44 19.34
CA TYR A 491 5.38 3.37 20.46
C TYR A 491 4.61 4.64 20.17
N TYR A 492 4.81 5.24 18.98
CA TYR A 492 4.14 6.47 18.63
C TYR A 492 2.62 6.29 18.50
N TYR A 493 2.17 5.20 17.88
CA TYR A 493 0.75 4.86 17.84
C TYR A 493 0.16 4.68 19.23
N LEU A 494 0.84 3.97 20.13
CA LEU A 494 0.38 3.75 21.51
C LEU A 494 0.34 5.03 22.35
N LEU A 495 1.32 5.92 22.15
CA LEU A 495 1.34 7.24 22.75
C LEU A 495 0.13 8.08 22.28
N LEU A 496 -0.11 8.16 20.97
CA LEU A 496 -1.29 8.85 20.41
C LEU A 496 -2.61 8.22 20.86
N LEU A 497 -2.69 6.89 20.91
CA LEU A 497 -3.88 6.17 21.36
C LEU A 497 -4.17 6.46 22.82
N THR A 498 -3.14 6.41 23.68
CA THR A 498 -3.26 6.73 25.11
C THR A 498 -3.75 8.16 25.30
N TYR A 499 -3.09 9.12 24.63
CA TYR A 499 -3.47 10.53 24.71
C TYR A 499 -4.92 10.76 24.21
N SER A 500 -5.28 10.18 23.07
CA SER A 500 -6.62 10.31 22.48
C SER A 500 -7.73 9.80 23.39
N ARG A 501 -7.46 8.70 24.11
CA ARG A 501 -8.41 8.08 25.03
C ARG A 501 -8.56 8.87 26.32
N MET A 502 -7.43 9.29 26.90
CA MET A 502 -7.43 9.95 28.21
C MET A 502 -7.93 11.39 28.13
N GLU A 503 -7.45 12.17 27.17
CA GLU A 503 -7.79 13.58 27.06
C GLU A 503 -9.20 13.79 26.48
N PHE A 504 -9.59 13.02 25.47
CA PHE A 504 -10.83 13.24 24.73
C PHE A 504 -11.92 12.21 25.00
N ASN A 505 -11.70 11.23 25.90
CA ASN A 505 -12.62 10.13 26.21
C ASN A 505 -13.17 9.44 24.94
N ARG A 506 -12.31 9.25 23.95
CA ARG A 506 -12.67 8.63 22.67
C ARG A 506 -12.57 7.11 22.77
N ASP A 507 -13.43 6.41 22.03
CA ASP A 507 -13.38 4.96 21.91
C ASP A 507 -13.33 4.52 20.44
N LEU A 508 -12.83 3.31 20.19
CA LEU A 508 -12.85 2.68 18.88
C LEU A 508 -14.17 1.94 18.72
N ASP A 509 -15.16 2.62 18.13
CA ASP A 509 -16.44 2.00 17.80
C ASP A 509 -16.45 1.44 16.38
N ILE A 510 -16.90 0.19 16.26
CA ILE A 510 -17.12 -0.50 15.00
C ILE A 510 -18.54 -1.01 15.04
N SER A 511 -19.43 -0.34 14.31
CA SER A 511 -20.82 -0.71 14.17
C SER A 511 -20.95 -2.02 13.37
N ILE A 512 -20.78 -3.16 14.06
CA ILE A 512 -20.88 -4.48 13.46
C ILE A 512 -22.36 -4.79 13.20
N GLY A 513 -22.71 -5.02 11.93
CA GLY A 513 -23.92 -5.77 11.60
C GLY A 513 -25.16 -5.02 11.14
N SER A 514 -25.09 -3.72 10.81
CA SER A 514 -26.16 -3.01 10.09
C SER A 514 -26.03 -3.06 8.55
N LYS A 515 -25.06 -3.81 8.03
CA LYS A 515 -24.62 -3.72 6.64
C LYS A 515 -25.11 -4.90 5.80
N ASP A 516 -25.66 -4.58 4.63
CA ASP A 516 -26.36 -5.53 3.76
C ASP A 516 -25.45 -6.17 2.70
N THR A 517 -24.22 -5.67 2.51
CA THR A 517 -23.36 -6.10 1.39
C THR A 517 -22.16 -6.93 1.83
N ASN A 518 -21.87 -8.01 1.09
CA ASN A 518 -20.72 -8.88 1.36
C ASN A 518 -19.39 -8.12 1.39
N PHE A 519 -19.26 -7.06 0.59
CA PHE A 519 -18.02 -6.30 0.49
C PHE A 519 -17.74 -5.45 1.74
N GLU A 520 -18.77 -4.85 2.33
CA GLU A 520 -18.64 -4.14 3.61
C GLU A 520 -18.24 -5.07 4.75
N LEU A 521 -18.84 -6.26 4.79
CA LEU A 521 -18.49 -7.30 5.76
C LEU A 521 -17.05 -7.79 5.55
N GLU A 522 -16.60 -7.89 4.30
CA GLU A 522 -15.22 -8.23 3.93
C GLU A 522 -14.20 -7.20 4.47
N GLU A 523 -14.45 -5.89 4.34
CA GLU A 523 -13.55 -4.85 4.85
C GLU A 523 -13.56 -4.74 6.38
N GLU A 524 -14.72 -4.88 7.02
CA GLU A 524 -14.79 -4.98 8.49
C GLU A 524 -14.01 -6.19 8.99
N TYR A 525 -14.17 -7.34 8.33
CA TYR A 525 -13.46 -8.55 8.69
C TYR A 525 -11.95 -8.36 8.61
N ARG A 526 -11.43 -7.72 7.54
CA ARG A 526 -9.99 -7.40 7.42
C ARG A 526 -9.52 -6.50 8.57
N PHE A 527 -10.24 -5.41 8.83
CA PHE A 527 -9.89 -4.50 9.93
C PHE A 527 -9.81 -5.23 11.28
N LEU A 528 -10.84 -6.01 11.62
CA LEU A 528 -10.87 -6.74 12.88
C LEU A 528 -9.72 -7.75 12.95
N ASN A 529 -9.50 -8.51 11.87
CA ASN A 529 -8.45 -9.51 11.82
C ASN A 529 -7.05 -8.90 11.97
N ASP A 530 -6.79 -7.77 11.31
CA ASP A 530 -5.50 -7.08 11.36
C ASP A 530 -5.27 -6.44 12.74
N PHE A 531 -6.30 -5.84 13.35
CA PHE A 531 -6.19 -5.32 14.72
C PHE A 531 -5.97 -6.43 15.75
N ILE A 532 -6.71 -7.55 15.66
CA ILE A 532 -6.53 -8.72 16.54
C ILE A 532 -5.11 -9.26 16.38
N TYR A 533 -4.64 -9.42 15.14
CA TYR A 533 -3.29 -9.87 14.86
C TYR A 533 -2.26 -8.96 15.53
N GLU A 534 -2.36 -7.64 15.34
CA GLU A 534 -1.43 -6.69 15.95
C GLU A 534 -1.53 -6.63 17.47
N GLY A 535 -2.71 -6.83 18.04
CA GLY A 535 -2.93 -6.91 19.49
C GLY A 535 -2.30 -8.15 20.14
N GLU A 536 -2.35 -9.30 19.45
CA GLU A 536 -1.92 -10.60 19.99
C GLU A 536 -0.55 -11.08 19.52
N LYS A 537 0.06 -10.43 18.52
CA LYS A 537 1.33 -10.83 17.92
C LYS A 537 2.40 -11.05 19.00
N ARG A 538 3.03 -12.23 18.98
CA ARG A 538 4.13 -12.64 19.88
C ARG A 538 5.44 -12.82 19.09
N GLU A 539 6.56 -12.84 19.81
CA GLU A 539 7.96 -12.89 19.35
C GLU A 539 8.33 -13.88 18.23
N GLU A 540 7.47 -14.86 17.89
CA GLU A 540 7.75 -15.80 16.77
C GLU A 540 8.04 -15.08 15.44
N ASN A 541 7.62 -13.81 15.30
CA ASN A 541 7.81 -12.96 14.11
C ASN A 541 8.86 -11.83 14.26
N LYS A 542 9.86 -11.95 15.17
CA LYS A 542 10.97 -10.98 15.40
C LYS A 542 10.60 -9.57 15.90
N VAL A 543 9.33 -9.14 15.80
CA VAL A 543 8.82 -7.86 16.32
C VAL A 543 7.51 -8.10 17.05
N GLY A 544 7.44 -7.72 18.33
CA GLY A 544 6.27 -7.84 19.21
C GLY A 544 5.01 -7.13 18.72
N GLY A 545 3.87 -7.43 19.33
CA GLY A 545 2.58 -6.77 19.08
C GLY A 545 2.35 -5.51 19.94
N LEU A 546 1.13 -4.96 19.89
CA LEU A 546 0.73 -3.78 20.67
C LEU A 546 0.87 -4.00 22.19
N ILE A 547 0.55 -5.20 22.68
CA ILE A 547 0.61 -5.53 24.12
C ILE A 547 2.05 -5.55 24.64
N GLU A 548 3.00 -5.99 23.82
CA GLU A 548 4.41 -6.04 24.19
C GLU A 548 5.02 -4.63 24.24
N HIS A 549 4.76 -3.83 23.20
CA HIS A 549 5.27 -2.45 23.15
C HIS A 549 4.64 -1.55 24.22
N ILE A 550 3.38 -1.77 24.61
CA ILE A 550 2.80 -1.00 25.74
C ILE A 550 3.38 -1.45 27.08
N ASP A 551 3.79 -2.71 27.24
CA ASP A 551 4.51 -3.15 28.43
C ASP A 551 5.88 -2.47 28.57
N GLU A 552 6.58 -2.27 27.45
CA GLU A 552 7.82 -1.50 27.41
C GLU A 552 7.58 -0.02 27.77
N LEU A 553 6.50 0.59 27.27
CA LEU A 553 6.11 1.96 27.66
C LEU A 553 5.74 2.07 29.14
N ILE A 554 5.07 1.08 29.71
CA ILE A 554 4.78 1.02 31.16
C ILE A 554 6.08 0.95 31.96
N ALA A 555 7.05 0.14 31.52
CA ALA A 555 8.35 0.03 32.20
C ALA A 555 9.15 1.35 32.17
N LYS A 556 8.95 2.18 31.15
CA LYS A 556 9.57 3.50 30.98
C LYS A 556 8.59 4.65 31.28
N ALA A 557 7.52 4.42 32.04
CA ALA A 557 6.43 5.39 32.18
C ALA A 557 6.87 6.75 32.75
N ASP A 558 7.86 6.76 33.66
CA ASP A 558 8.36 7.99 34.26
C ASP A 558 8.91 8.99 33.22
N GLU A 559 9.44 8.48 32.11
CA GLU A 559 9.95 9.28 30.99
C GLU A 559 8.85 10.00 30.18
N TRP A 560 7.58 9.74 30.47
CA TRP A 560 6.44 10.26 29.71
C TRP A 560 5.48 11.10 30.54
N ASN A 561 5.78 11.31 31.83
CA ASN A 561 4.89 12.04 32.74
C ASN A 561 4.69 13.52 32.35
N GLU A 562 5.60 14.16 31.62
CA GLU A 562 5.38 15.54 31.18
C GLU A 562 4.41 15.64 29.99
N LEU A 563 4.38 14.59 29.15
CA LEU A 563 3.52 14.49 27.98
C LEU A 563 2.15 13.85 28.30
N ILE A 564 2.12 12.90 29.24
CA ILE A 564 0.96 12.08 29.60
C ILE A 564 0.69 12.25 31.08
N HIS A 565 0.05 13.37 31.41
CA HIS A 565 -0.44 13.66 32.75
C HIS A 565 -1.78 14.39 32.67
N PHE A 566 -2.83 13.74 33.15
CA PHE A 566 -4.20 14.22 33.02
C PHE A 566 -4.83 14.45 34.39
N ARG A 567 -5.72 15.43 34.47
CA ARG A 567 -6.54 15.68 35.65
C ARG A 567 -8.01 15.39 35.32
N LEU A 568 -8.43 14.15 35.55
CA LEU A 568 -9.80 13.69 35.29
C LEU A 568 -10.56 13.55 36.62
N GLU A 569 -11.68 14.26 36.77
CA GLU A 569 -12.62 14.09 37.89
C GLU A 569 -11.96 14.10 39.30
N ASN A 570 -10.99 15.00 39.51
CA ASN A 570 -10.18 15.11 40.74
C ASN A 570 -9.17 13.96 41.01
N LYS A 571 -8.88 13.12 40.01
CA LYS A 571 -7.77 12.17 40.03
C LYS A 571 -6.68 12.61 39.05
N GLU A 572 -5.45 12.65 39.54
CA GLU A 572 -4.28 12.76 38.69
C GLU A 572 -3.96 11.38 38.12
N ILE A 573 -3.93 11.30 36.79
CA ILE A 573 -3.55 10.09 36.06
C ILE A 573 -2.18 10.35 35.46
N ASN A 574 -1.18 9.67 36.00
CA ASN A 574 0.19 9.68 35.49
C ASN A 574 0.33 8.73 34.27
N ALA A 575 1.49 8.77 33.62
CA ALA A 575 1.75 7.98 32.42
C ALA A 575 1.61 6.47 32.68
N GLU A 576 2.09 5.99 33.83
CA GLU A 576 2.03 4.56 34.19
C GLU A 576 0.58 4.06 34.26
N THR A 577 -0.29 4.82 34.92
CA THR A 577 -1.72 4.50 35.05
C THR A 577 -2.40 4.57 33.68
N ALA A 578 -2.13 5.63 32.90
CA ALA A 578 -2.70 5.82 31.57
C ALA A 578 -2.33 4.67 30.60
N PHE A 579 -1.08 4.21 30.63
CA PHE A 579 -0.63 3.08 29.81
C PHE A 579 -1.23 1.75 30.29
N LYS A 580 -1.35 1.51 31.60
CA LYS A 580 -2.01 0.32 32.13
C LYS A 580 -3.48 0.25 31.70
N GLU A 581 -4.22 1.36 31.79
CA GLU A 581 -5.60 1.44 31.32
C GLU A 581 -5.71 1.30 29.79
N THR A 582 -4.72 1.76 29.04
CA THR A 582 -4.65 1.54 27.59
C THR A 582 -4.35 0.10 27.23
N LYS A 583 -3.50 -0.58 27.98
CA LYS A 583 -3.24 -2.01 27.82
C LYS A 583 -4.51 -2.84 28.06
N GLU A 584 -5.23 -2.57 29.15
CA GLU A 584 -6.47 -3.30 29.44
C GLU A 584 -7.55 -3.03 28.39
N TRP A 585 -7.66 -1.80 27.89
CA TRP A 585 -8.55 -1.49 26.78
C TRP A 585 -8.18 -2.22 25.48
N ILE A 586 -6.88 -2.33 25.14
CA ILE A 586 -6.45 -3.10 23.96
C ILE A 586 -6.90 -4.56 24.10
N LYS A 587 -6.69 -5.17 25.27
CA LYS A 587 -7.15 -6.55 25.54
C LYS A 587 -8.67 -6.68 25.41
N GLU A 588 -9.43 -5.76 26.00
CA GLU A 588 -10.89 -5.74 25.91
C GLU A 588 -11.36 -5.63 24.46
N LYS A 589 -10.74 -4.75 23.67
CA LYS A 589 -11.07 -4.57 22.25
C LYS A 589 -10.69 -5.79 21.42
N VAL A 590 -9.55 -6.43 21.68
CA VAL A 590 -9.18 -7.69 21.03
C VAL A 590 -10.25 -8.76 21.26
N GLU A 591 -10.71 -8.94 22.50
CA GLU A 591 -11.77 -9.93 22.79
C GLU A 591 -13.11 -9.56 22.13
N LYS A 592 -13.56 -8.29 22.23
CA LYS A 592 -14.76 -7.81 21.53
C LYS A 592 -14.66 -8.00 20.01
N PHE A 593 -13.48 -7.78 19.43
CA PHE A 593 -13.26 -7.93 18.00
C PHE A 593 -13.21 -9.39 17.57
N LYS A 594 -12.76 -10.32 18.42
CA LYS A 594 -12.89 -11.76 18.15
C LYS A 594 -14.36 -12.18 18.11
N GLU A 595 -15.17 -11.71 19.05
CA GLU A 595 -16.62 -11.96 19.05
C GLU A 595 -17.28 -11.40 17.79
N ALA A 596 -16.95 -10.16 17.43
CA ALA A 596 -17.41 -9.52 16.21
C ALA A 596 -16.99 -10.27 14.93
N LYS A 597 -15.73 -10.72 14.87
CA LYS A 597 -15.19 -11.51 13.76
C LYS A 597 -15.99 -12.79 13.59
N VAL A 598 -16.30 -13.50 14.67
CA VAL A 598 -17.15 -14.71 14.66
C VAL A 598 -18.55 -14.40 14.11
N GLU A 599 -19.16 -13.26 14.46
CA GLU A 599 -20.45 -12.85 13.88
C GLU A 599 -20.37 -12.53 12.38
N LEU A 600 -19.27 -11.92 11.91
CA LEU A 600 -19.04 -11.70 10.48
C LEU A 600 -18.84 -13.01 9.71
N GLU A 601 -18.11 -13.98 10.28
CA GLU A 601 -17.89 -15.30 9.68
C GLU A 601 -19.22 -16.04 9.43
N LYS A 602 -20.21 -15.87 10.32
CA LYS A 602 -21.56 -16.43 10.13
C LYS A 602 -22.28 -15.83 8.92
N LYS A 603 -21.99 -14.58 8.56
CA LYS A 603 -22.65 -13.83 7.48
C LYS A 603 -21.92 -13.95 6.13
N LEU A 604 -20.60 -13.99 6.14
CA LEU A 604 -19.77 -14.04 4.93
C LEU A 604 -19.94 -15.37 4.18
N PRO A 605 -20.03 -15.37 2.83
CA PRO A 605 -20.17 -16.60 2.06
C PRO A 605 -18.86 -17.39 1.95
N ILE A 606 -18.98 -18.69 1.66
CA ILE A 606 -17.84 -19.53 1.24
C ILE A 606 -17.33 -19.08 -0.14
N ASP A 607 -16.01 -18.92 -0.27
CA ASP A 607 -15.33 -18.58 -1.51
C ASP A 607 -15.10 -19.81 -2.40
N GLU A 608 -15.62 -19.76 -3.62
CA GLU A 608 -15.52 -20.86 -4.57
C GLU A 608 -14.09 -21.17 -5.00
N LYS A 609 -13.20 -20.17 -5.05
CA LYS A 609 -11.80 -20.39 -5.46
C LYS A 609 -11.06 -21.19 -4.39
N LYS A 610 -11.25 -20.86 -3.12
CA LYS A 610 -10.74 -21.62 -1.97
C LYS A 610 -11.32 -23.03 -1.93
N VAL A 611 -12.60 -23.20 -2.21
CA VAL A 611 -13.22 -24.55 -2.35
C VAL A 611 -12.56 -25.36 -3.47
N LYS A 612 -12.39 -24.78 -4.67
CA LYS A 612 -11.72 -25.46 -5.79
C LYS A 612 -10.29 -25.85 -5.46
N LYS A 613 -9.53 -24.96 -4.80
CA LYS A 613 -8.18 -25.25 -4.33
C LYS A 613 -8.17 -26.42 -3.34
N CYS A 614 -9.05 -26.40 -2.35
CA CYS A 614 -9.21 -27.48 -1.37
C CYS A 614 -9.52 -28.83 -2.04
N LYS A 615 -10.51 -28.88 -2.95
CA LYS A 615 -10.84 -30.10 -3.71
C LYS A 615 -9.64 -30.64 -4.49
N LYS A 616 -8.91 -29.75 -5.17
CA LYS A 616 -7.72 -30.12 -5.94
C LYS A 616 -6.62 -30.70 -5.06
N GLU A 617 -6.36 -30.14 -3.88
CA GLU A 617 -5.34 -30.64 -2.95
C GLU A 617 -5.71 -32.01 -2.37
N ILE A 618 -6.99 -32.21 -2.01
CA ILE A 618 -7.52 -33.50 -1.56
C ILE A 618 -7.37 -34.57 -2.65
N LEU A 619 -7.80 -34.25 -3.88
CA LEU A 619 -7.72 -35.16 -5.03
C LEU A 619 -6.27 -35.51 -5.36
N LYS A 620 -5.40 -34.51 -5.40
CA LYS A 620 -3.96 -34.71 -5.64
C LYS A 620 -3.36 -35.65 -4.61
N SER A 621 -3.59 -35.40 -3.33
CA SER A 621 -3.09 -36.25 -2.25
C SER A 621 -3.64 -37.67 -2.29
N TYR A 622 -4.93 -37.84 -2.60
CA TYR A 622 -5.52 -39.16 -2.82
C TYR A 622 -4.87 -39.91 -3.99
N ASN A 623 -4.69 -39.25 -5.13
CA ASN A 623 -4.08 -39.86 -6.32
C ASN A 623 -2.60 -40.20 -6.13
N GLU A 624 -1.85 -39.38 -5.38
CA GLU A 624 -0.45 -39.64 -5.05
C GLU A 624 -0.27 -40.81 -4.06
N THR A 625 -1.28 -41.08 -3.23
CA THR A 625 -1.20 -42.09 -2.16
C THR A 625 -2.01 -43.36 -2.43
N SER A 626 -2.90 -43.39 -3.43
CA SER A 626 -3.70 -44.58 -3.76
C SER A 626 -2.84 -45.65 -4.44
N GLU A 627 -2.77 -46.83 -3.83
CA GLU A 627 -1.98 -47.97 -4.32
C GLU A 627 -2.83 -49.05 -4.98
N ILE A 628 -4.15 -48.82 -5.11
CA ILE A 628 -5.12 -49.85 -5.52
C ILE A 628 -4.79 -50.43 -6.89
N ALA A 629 -4.35 -49.60 -7.85
CA ALA A 629 -4.03 -50.03 -9.21
C ALA A 629 -2.82 -50.96 -9.28
N GLY A 630 -1.93 -50.89 -8.28
CA GLY A 630 -0.81 -51.80 -8.14
C GLY A 630 -1.20 -53.13 -7.46
N ILE A 631 -2.16 -53.08 -6.54
CA ILE A 631 -2.51 -54.20 -5.65
C ILE A 631 -3.48 -55.19 -6.31
N VAL A 632 -4.51 -54.69 -7.02
CA VAL A 632 -5.57 -55.51 -7.62
C VAL A 632 -6.02 -54.95 -8.98
N ASP A 633 -6.67 -55.80 -9.79
CA ASP A 633 -7.30 -55.35 -11.03
C ASP A 633 -8.44 -54.38 -10.75
N GLN A 634 -8.66 -53.42 -11.64
CA GLN A 634 -9.66 -52.36 -11.46
C GLN A 634 -10.69 -52.39 -12.58
N GLU A 635 -11.95 -52.14 -12.22
CA GLU A 635 -13.02 -51.95 -13.19
C GLU A 635 -13.93 -50.79 -12.74
N GLU A 636 -14.43 -50.03 -13.70
CA GLU A 636 -15.44 -49.01 -13.42
C GLU A 636 -16.83 -49.67 -13.28
N TYR A 637 -17.63 -49.16 -12.35
CA TYR A 637 -18.99 -49.61 -12.14
C TYR A 637 -19.90 -49.16 -13.31
N ASP A 638 -20.46 -50.11 -14.05
CA ASP A 638 -21.40 -49.86 -15.14
C ASP A 638 -22.73 -50.65 -14.98
N ARG A 639 -23.62 -50.56 -15.98
CA ARG A 639 -24.91 -51.28 -15.98
C ARG A 639 -24.77 -52.81 -15.89
N ARG A 640 -23.65 -53.40 -16.33
CA ARG A 640 -23.39 -54.85 -16.26
C ARG A 640 -23.10 -55.30 -14.83
N ASN A 641 -22.59 -54.38 -14.01
CA ASN A 641 -22.31 -54.57 -12.59
C ASN A 641 -23.46 -54.14 -11.66
N GLY A 642 -24.66 -53.87 -12.20
CA GLY A 642 -25.83 -53.30 -11.51
C GLY A 642 -26.36 -54.03 -10.26
N LYS A 643 -25.87 -55.26 -9.99
CA LYS A 643 -26.22 -56.06 -8.81
C LYS A 643 -25.15 -56.04 -7.71
N LEU A 644 -24.02 -55.37 -7.90
CA LEU A 644 -22.95 -55.29 -6.91
C LEU A 644 -23.30 -54.30 -5.81
N GLU A 645 -23.20 -54.73 -4.55
CA GLU A 645 -23.35 -53.85 -3.39
C GLU A 645 -22.06 -53.04 -3.21
N LEU A 646 -22.10 -51.76 -3.59
CA LEU A 646 -21.00 -50.82 -3.36
C LEU A 646 -20.97 -50.40 -1.90
N ILE A 647 -19.79 -50.43 -1.30
CA ILE A 647 -19.54 -49.95 0.05
C ILE A 647 -18.97 -48.53 -0.04
N GLU A 648 -19.41 -47.69 0.87
CA GLU A 648 -18.92 -46.34 1.03
C GLU A 648 -17.73 -46.31 1.98
N ILE A 649 -16.61 -45.76 1.51
CA ILE A 649 -15.46 -45.40 2.35
C ILE A 649 -15.43 -43.88 2.38
N ALA A 650 -15.79 -43.31 3.53
CA ALA A 650 -16.01 -41.87 3.67
C ALA A 650 -15.38 -41.28 4.92
N ILE A 651 -15.03 -40.01 4.82
CA ILE A 651 -14.58 -39.14 5.90
C ILE A 651 -15.45 -37.90 5.87
N ARG A 652 -15.94 -37.51 7.04
CA ARG A 652 -16.70 -36.28 7.22
C ARG A 652 -16.06 -35.43 8.30
N SER A 653 -15.48 -34.31 7.91
CA SER A 653 -15.01 -33.29 8.84
C SER A 653 -16.10 -32.24 9.03
N LYS A 654 -16.81 -32.32 10.16
CA LYS A 654 -17.86 -31.35 10.55
C LYS A 654 -17.29 -30.14 11.32
N LYS A 655 -15.96 -30.01 11.38
CA LYS A 655 -15.26 -29.05 12.25
C LYS A 655 -14.23 -28.20 11.51
N CYS A 656 -14.28 -28.15 10.18
CA CYS A 656 -13.40 -27.25 9.44
C CYS A 656 -13.84 -25.81 9.73
N ALA A 657 -12.91 -24.96 10.17
CA ALA A 657 -13.17 -23.56 10.38
C ALA A 657 -13.58 -22.90 9.06
N LYS A 658 -14.65 -22.11 9.07
CA LYS A 658 -15.10 -21.38 7.88
C LYS A 658 -14.11 -20.32 7.43
N ASP A 659 -13.29 -19.82 8.36
CA ASP A 659 -12.16 -18.92 8.08
C ASP A 659 -11.27 -19.44 6.92
N CYS A 660 -10.99 -20.76 6.85
CA CYS A 660 -10.26 -21.39 5.74
C CYS A 660 -10.88 -21.19 4.35
N PHE A 661 -12.16 -20.82 4.29
CA PHE A 661 -12.98 -20.72 3.08
C PHE A 661 -13.54 -19.32 2.84
N ILE A 662 -13.23 -18.32 3.67
CA ILE A 662 -13.65 -16.93 3.44
C ILE A 662 -12.66 -16.23 2.52
N LYS A 663 -13.14 -15.49 1.52
CA LYS A 663 -12.31 -14.85 0.49
C LYS A 663 -11.19 -13.97 1.05
N VAL A 664 -11.52 -13.12 2.03
CA VAL A 664 -10.60 -12.14 2.64
C VAL A 664 -9.70 -12.71 3.73
N SER A 665 -9.92 -13.96 4.13
CA SER A 665 -9.07 -14.62 5.11
C SER A 665 -7.73 -15.04 4.51
N ASN A 666 -6.66 -14.88 5.27
CA ASN A 666 -5.31 -15.36 4.91
C ASN A 666 -4.97 -16.73 5.52
N VAL A 667 -5.92 -17.40 6.18
CA VAL A 667 -5.67 -18.71 6.81
C VAL A 667 -5.41 -19.77 5.73
N SER A 668 -4.21 -20.36 5.77
CA SER A 668 -3.83 -21.50 4.94
C SER A 668 -4.07 -22.80 5.70
N CYS A 669 -4.99 -23.62 5.19
CA CYS A 669 -5.34 -24.90 5.79
C CYS A 669 -4.79 -26.05 4.93
N ASP A 670 -4.13 -27.02 5.54
CA ASP A 670 -3.60 -28.21 4.84
C ASP A 670 -4.67 -29.29 4.73
N TRP A 671 -5.01 -29.66 3.48
CA TRP A 671 -6.05 -30.63 3.17
C TRP A 671 -5.53 -32.00 2.76
N ARG A 672 -4.20 -32.18 2.66
CA ARG A 672 -3.60 -33.43 2.15
C ARG A 672 -4.04 -34.65 2.95
N ASN A 673 -3.97 -34.56 4.28
CA ASN A 673 -4.33 -35.64 5.20
C ASN A 673 -5.72 -36.27 4.92
N LEU A 674 -6.66 -35.49 4.38
CA LEU A 674 -8.01 -35.98 4.07
C LEU A 674 -8.01 -36.96 2.87
N GLY A 675 -7.23 -36.68 1.83
CA GLY A 675 -7.07 -37.57 0.67
C GLY A 675 -6.35 -38.86 1.04
N GLU A 676 -5.24 -38.76 1.77
CA GLU A 676 -4.46 -39.91 2.25
C GLU A 676 -5.28 -40.87 3.13
N SER A 677 -6.18 -40.30 3.94
CA SER A 677 -7.02 -41.08 4.84
C SER A 677 -8.05 -41.92 4.09
N ILE A 678 -8.60 -41.43 2.96
CA ILE A 678 -9.50 -42.24 2.11
C ILE A 678 -8.72 -43.36 1.43
N SER A 679 -7.56 -43.05 0.83
CA SER A 679 -6.68 -44.07 0.24
C SER A 679 -6.35 -45.18 1.26
N SER A 680 -5.99 -44.79 2.49
CA SER A 680 -5.72 -45.74 3.57
C SER A 680 -6.95 -46.58 3.92
N GLY A 681 -8.14 -45.99 3.90
CA GLY A 681 -9.42 -46.67 4.09
C GLY A 681 -9.68 -47.77 3.04
N GLU A 682 -9.33 -47.52 1.77
CA GLU A 682 -9.47 -48.50 0.69
C GLU A 682 -8.58 -49.70 0.88
N ILE A 683 -7.30 -49.49 1.23
CA ILE A 683 -6.36 -50.57 1.55
C ILE A 683 -6.85 -51.39 2.73
N ASN A 684 -7.32 -50.72 3.79
CA ASN A 684 -7.91 -51.40 4.95
C ASN A 684 -9.11 -52.27 4.55
N TYR A 685 -9.94 -51.79 3.61
CA TYR A 685 -11.09 -52.55 3.14
C TYR A 685 -10.66 -53.81 2.35
N ILE A 686 -9.65 -53.71 1.48
CA ILE A 686 -9.04 -54.88 0.81
C ILE A 686 -8.53 -55.90 1.84
N LEU A 687 -7.68 -55.45 2.77
CA LEU A 687 -7.07 -56.32 3.78
C LEU A 687 -8.12 -56.99 4.67
N LYS A 688 -9.15 -56.24 5.09
CA LYS A 688 -10.26 -56.77 5.88
C LYS A 688 -11.04 -57.83 5.10
N SER A 689 -11.29 -57.59 3.81
CA SER A 689 -11.99 -58.53 2.94
C SER A 689 -11.20 -59.82 2.73
N ILE A 690 -9.90 -59.71 2.44
CA ILE A 690 -8.96 -60.85 2.35
C ILE A 690 -8.96 -61.64 3.67
N SER A 691 -8.79 -60.96 4.80
CA SER A 691 -8.66 -61.64 6.10
C SER A 691 -9.88 -62.48 6.50
N LYS A 692 -11.08 -62.12 6.00
CA LYS A 692 -12.37 -62.75 6.29
C LYS A 692 -12.79 -63.79 5.24
N HIS A 693 -12.11 -63.85 4.10
CA HIS A 693 -12.55 -64.70 3.00
C HIS A 693 -12.28 -66.18 3.27
N LYS A 694 -13.33 -67.01 3.21
CA LYS A 694 -13.28 -68.43 3.59
C LYS A 694 -12.34 -69.28 2.74
N LYS A 695 -12.10 -68.88 1.48
CA LYS A 695 -11.22 -69.63 0.55
C LYS A 695 -9.72 -69.40 0.80
N ILE A 696 -9.36 -68.44 1.65
CA ILE A 696 -7.95 -68.09 1.88
C ILE A 696 -7.36 -69.01 2.95
N LYS A 697 -6.39 -69.85 2.54
CA LYS A 697 -5.64 -70.73 3.45
C LYS A 697 -4.62 -69.90 4.24
N LYS A 698 -4.65 -70.00 5.56
CA LYS A 698 -3.72 -69.31 6.46
C LYS A 698 -2.69 -70.29 7.03
N ASP A 699 -1.42 -70.03 6.75
CA ASP A 699 -0.32 -70.75 7.36
C ASP A 699 0.11 -70.06 8.66
N LYS A 700 0.07 -70.80 9.77
CA LYS A 700 0.55 -70.31 11.07
C LYS A 700 2.02 -70.66 11.24
N ILE A 701 2.85 -69.65 11.45
CA ILE A 701 4.27 -69.81 11.79
C ILE A 701 4.47 -69.20 13.18
N LYS A 702 4.88 -70.01 14.15
CA LYS A 702 5.29 -69.51 15.48
C LYS A 702 6.76 -69.09 15.39
N LEU A 703 7.03 -67.81 15.62
CA LEU A 703 8.38 -67.28 15.74
C LEU A 703 8.71 -67.22 17.23
N LYS A 704 9.85 -67.78 17.63
CA LYS A 704 10.38 -67.68 18.98
C LYS A 704 11.57 -66.70 19.01
N ASP A 705 12.44 -66.76 18.00
CA ASP A 705 13.72 -66.03 17.99
C ASP A 705 14.03 -65.37 16.62
N GLN A 706 15.13 -64.62 16.51
CA GLN A 706 15.53 -63.92 15.28
C GLN A 706 15.90 -64.86 14.11
N LYS A 707 16.47 -66.04 14.39
CA LYS A 707 16.72 -67.10 13.39
C LYS A 707 15.43 -67.61 12.73
N ASP A 708 14.27 -67.40 13.37
CA ASP A 708 12.98 -67.75 12.79
C ASP A 708 12.53 -66.74 11.70
N ILE A 709 13.11 -65.54 11.64
CA ILE A 709 12.81 -64.54 10.59
C ILE A 709 13.37 -64.98 9.25
N GLU A 710 14.61 -65.49 9.23
CA GLU A 710 15.18 -66.05 8.01
C GLU A 710 14.34 -67.22 7.53
N LYS A 711 13.94 -68.11 8.44
CA LYS A 711 13.04 -69.23 8.15
C LYS A 711 11.66 -68.78 7.64
N LEU A 712 11.11 -67.70 8.20
CA LEU A 712 9.86 -67.07 7.74
C LEU A 712 10.01 -66.60 6.29
N PHE A 713 11.07 -65.86 5.98
CA PHE A 713 11.27 -65.31 4.64
C PHE A 713 11.69 -66.38 3.62
N SER A 714 12.43 -67.42 4.00
CA SER A 714 12.64 -68.60 3.15
C SER A 714 11.31 -69.25 2.77
N LYS A 715 10.35 -69.31 3.71
CA LYS A 715 9.01 -69.81 3.43
C LYS A 715 8.21 -68.84 2.54
N VAL A 716 8.32 -67.53 2.75
CA VAL A 716 7.74 -66.50 1.86
C VAL A 716 8.26 -66.67 0.43
N PHE A 717 9.58 -66.82 0.24
CA PHE A 717 10.19 -67.03 -1.07
C PHE A 717 9.72 -68.32 -1.73
N LYS A 718 9.61 -69.43 -0.98
CA LYS A 718 9.06 -70.68 -1.50
C LYS A 718 7.58 -70.55 -1.90
N ILE A 719 6.79 -69.76 -1.16
CA ILE A 719 5.39 -69.47 -1.53
C ILE A 719 5.35 -68.67 -2.84
N ILE A 720 6.21 -67.67 -3.01
CA ILE A 720 6.29 -66.87 -4.24
C ILE A 720 6.64 -67.76 -5.44
N GLU A 721 7.62 -68.65 -5.29
CA GLU A 721 8.00 -69.62 -6.33
C GLU A 721 6.84 -70.57 -6.67
N CYS A 722 6.12 -71.07 -5.67
CA CYS A 722 4.94 -71.91 -5.87
C CYS A 722 3.80 -71.16 -6.58
N LEU A 723 3.63 -69.86 -6.35
CA LEU A 723 2.67 -69.02 -7.07
C LEU A 723 3.08 -68.88 -8.54
N LYS A 724 4.37 -68.60 -8.80
CA LYS A 724 4.92 -68.51 -10.17
C LYS A 724 4.75 -69.81 -10.96
N ASN A 725 5.00 -70.96 -10.34
CA ASN A 725 4.81 -72.27 -10.98
C ASN A 725 3.34 -72.57 -11.32
N LYS A 726 2.40 -71.81 -10.75
CA LYS A 726 0.97 -71.85 -11.07
C LYS A 726 0.55 -70.75 -12.06
N ASN A 727 1.50 -70.11 -12.71
CA ASN A 727 1.32 -68.97 -13.62
C ASN A 727 0.73 -67.71 -12.97
N TYR A 728 0.93 -67.52 -11.66
CA TYR A 728 0.68 -66.23 -11.02
C TYR A 728 1.95 -65.35 -11.05
N ASN A 729 1.78 -64.05 -11.18
CA ASN A 729 2.79 -62.99 -11.14
C ASN A 729 2.57 -62.05 -9.93
N PRO A 730 2.95 -62.46 -8.71
CA PRO A 730 2.79 -61.63 -7.52
C PRO A 730 3.66 -60.36 -7.59
N SER A 731 3.04 -59.20 -7.41
CA SER A 731 3.68 -57.88 -7.56
C SER A 731 3.68 -57.06 -6.27
N PHE A 732 2.92 -57.47 -5.25
CA PHE A 732 2.80 -56.77 -3.97
C PHE A 732 2.93 -57.71 -2.77
N ILE A 733 3.55 -57.19 -1.70
CA ILE A 733 3.65 -57.87 -0.42
C ILE A 733 3.35 -56.92 0.74
N PHE A 734 2.41 -57.31 1.60
CA PHE A 734 2.11 -56.64 2.86
C PHE A 734 2.95 -57.26 3.97
N ILE A 735 3.76 -56.45 4.64
CA ILE A 735 4.65 -56.91 5.73
C ILE A 735 4.33 -56.13 7.00
N PRO A 736 3.93 -56.81 8.10
CA PRO A 736 3.78 -56.18 9.40
C PRO A 736 5.08 -55.50 9.84
N ILE A 737 4.98 -54.25 10.32
CA ILE A 737 6.15 -53.39 10.63
C ILE A 737 7.08 -53.99 11.69
N LYS A 738 6.53 -54.83 12.59
CA LYS A 738 7.31 -55.58 13.57
C LYS A 738 8.32 -56.55 12.92
N TYR A 739 8.03 -57.10 11.74
CA TYR A 739 8.98 -57.96 11.03
C TYR A 739 9.99 -57.14 10.25
N PHE A 740 9.56 -56.00 9.70
CA PHE A 740 10.46 -55.09 9.00
C PHE A 740 11.53 -54.48 9.93
N THR A 741 11.14 -54.03 11.11
CA THR A 741 12.07 -53.46 12.11
C THR A 741 13.14 -54.47 12.54
N LEU A 742 12.82 -55.76 12.60
CA LEU A 742 13.77 -56.82 12.91
C LEU A 742 14.78 -57.07 11.77
N ILE A 743 14.39 -56.83 10.51
CA ILE A 743 15.29 -56.94 9.34
C ILE A 743 16.30 -55.76 9.31
N PHE A 744 15.92 -54.59 9.83
CA PHE A 744 16.72 -53.36 9.78
C PHE A 744 17.42 -52.98 11.09
N ASN A 745 17.33 -53.79 12.15
CA ASN A 745 17.93 -53.45 13.44
C ASN A 745 19.48 -53.45 13.35
N LYS A 746 20.12 -52.36 13.78
CA LYS A 746 21.52 -51.96 13.54
C LYS A 746 22.60 -52.97 13.99
N ASN A 747 22.27 -53.92 14.87
CA ASN A 747 23.21 -54.93 15.37
C ASN A 747 23.28 -56.18 14.48
N ASN A 748 22.49 -56.24 13.41
CA ASN A 748 22.53 -57.33 12.44
C ASN A 748 23.38 -56.92 11.25
N GLU A 749 24.40 -57.72 10.96
CA GLU A 749 25.33 -57.52 9.87
C GLU A 749 24.60 -57.17 8.56
N ARG A 750 25.11 -56.15 7.85
CA ARG A 750 24.75 -55.83 6.45
C ARG A 750 24.93 -57.01 5.47
N ASN A 751 25.38 -58.17 5.98
CA ASN A 751 25.58 -59.43 5.26
C ASN A 751 24.38 -60.40 5.35
N SER A 752 23.27 -60.05 6.03
CA SER A 752 22.11 -60.95 6.03
C SER A 752 21.57 -61.14 4.61
N ILE A 753 21.34 -62.40 4.22
CA ILE A 753 20.83 -62.78 2.88
C ILE A 753 19.52 -62.05 2.57
N LEU A 754 18.72 -61.70 3.59
CA LEU A 754 17.50 -60.92 3.44
C LEU A 754 17.74 -59.46 3.05
N TYR A 755 18.77 -58.81 3.59
CA TYR A 755 19.06 -57.40 3.29
C TYR A 755 19.40 -57.22 1.80
N ASN A 756 20.17 -58.17 1.24
CA ASN A 756 20.51 -58.21 -0.20
C ASN A 756 19.32 -58.51 -1.12
N LYS A 757 18.16 -58.84 -0.55
CA LYS A 757 16.89 -59.07 -1.27
C LYS A 757 15.95 -57.87 -1.16
N LEU A 758 16.43 -56.73 -0.64
CA LEU A 758 15.66 -55.50 -0.54
C LEU A 758 16.25 -54.41 -1.44
N GLU A 759 15.39 -53.78 -2.23
CA GLU A 759 15.76 -52.65 -3.08
C GLU A 759 14.96 -51.41 -2.71
N ILE A 760 15.54 -50.22 -2.93
CA ILE A 760 14.88 -48.94 -2.76
C ILE A 760 14.97 -48.18 -4.07
N GLU A 761 13.82 -47.85 -4.65
CA GLU A 761 13.69 -47.05 -5.88
C GLU A 761 12.64 -45.98 -5.67
N ASP A 762 12.97 -44.72 -5.97
CA ASP A 762 12.08 -43.56 -5.79
C ASP A 762 11.41 -43.49 -4.41
N GLY A 763 12.17 -43.84 -3.36
CA GLY A 763 11.68 -43.88 -1.97
C GLY A 763 10.72 -45.04 -1.65
N LYS A 764 10.36 -45.88 -2.64
CA LYS A 764 9.56 -47.10 -2.46
C LYS A 764 10.47 -48.29 -2.20
N ARG A 765 10.01 -49.23 -1.38
CA ARG A 765 10.78 -50.42 -1.00
C ARG A 765 10.24 -51.65 -1.71
N TYR A 766 11.15 -52.52 -2.14
CA TYR A 766 10.86 -53.72 -2.90
C TYR A 766 11.53 -54.94 -2.29
N LEU A 767 10.86 -56.08 -2.35
CA LEU A 767 11.40 -57.40 -2.02
C LEU A 767 11.68 -58.13 -3.33
N VAL A 768 12.93 -58.55 -3.52
CA VAL A 768 13.45 -59.15 -4.76
C VAL A 768 13.87 -60.59 -4.48
N PRO A 769 12.92 -61.55 -4.41
CA PRO A 769 13.22 -62.95 -4.11
C PRO A 769 14.18 -63.57 -5.14
N ASP A 770 14.05 -63.20 -6.41
CA ASP A 770 14.88 -63.66 -7.53
C ASP A 770 15.03 -62.55 -8.60
N LYS A 771 15.86 -62.78 -9.62
CA LYS A 771 16.17 -61.76 -10.66
C LYS A 771 14.97 -61.31 -11.48
N ASN A 772 13.90 -62.11 -11.54
CA ASN A 772 12.75 -61.89 -12.40
C ASN A 772 11.49 -61.53 -11.61
N THR A 773 11.61 -61.25 -10.31
CA THR A 773 10.45 -60.98 -9.46
C THR A 773 10.76 -59.89 -8.46
N LYS A 774 9.90 -58.88 -8.47
CA LYS A 774 10.04 -57.67 -7.67
C LYS A 774 8.69 -57.32 -7.07
N LEU A 775 8.56 -57.47 -5.76
CA LEU A 775 7.32 -57.21 -5.03
C LEU A 775 7.43 -55.88 -4.30
N LYS A 776 6.52 -54.95 -4.57
CA LYS A 776 6.44 -53.71 -3.80
C LYS A 776 5.99 -54.00 -2.38
N ILE A 777 6.70 -53.44 -1.40
CA ILE A 777 6.44 -53.68 0.01
C ILE A 777 5.51 -52.59 0.55
N PHE A 778 4.41 -53.03 1.17
CA PHE A 778 3.53 -52.18 1.96
C PHE A 778 3.66 -52.55 3.44
N PHE A 779 3.95 -51.57 4.30
CA PHE A 779 4.12 -51.82 5.74
C PHE A 779 2.84 -51.55 6.51
N SER A 780 2.60 -52.31 7.57
CA SER A 780 1.51 -51.98 8.49
C SER A 780 1.81 -50.66 9.19
N SER A 781 0.83 -49.77 9.26
CA SER A 781 0.93 -48.50 9.98
C SER A 781 -0.16 -48.37 11.03
N LYS A 782 -0.15 -47.28 11.81
CA LYS A 782 -1.25 -46.95 12.72
C LYS A 782 -2.58 -46.81 11.96
N ASN A 783 -2.52 -46.28 10.73
CA ASN A 783 -3.70 -46.04 9.90
C ASN A 783 -4.13 -47.28 9.12
N ILE A 784 -3.20 -48.21 8.84
CA ILE A 784 -3.47 -49.46 8.09
C ILE A 784 -2.90 -50.66 8.87
N PRO A 785 -3.58 -51.10 9.94
CA PRO A 785 -3.06 -52.18 10.78
C PRO A 785 -3.36 -53.55 10.20
N PHE A 786 -2.33 -54.39 10.05
CA PHE A 786 -2.48 -55.81 9.73
C PHE A 786 -1.37 -56.63 10.40
N LYS A 787 -1.65 -57.92 10.65
CA LYS A 787 -0.78 -58.82 11.45
C LYS A 787 -0.13 -59.93 10.64
N ASP A 788 -0.70 -60.23 9.48
CA ASP A 788 -0.27 -61.33 8.61
C ASP A 788 0.62 -60.80 7.48
N ILE A 789 1.56 -61.60 7.00
CA ILE A 789 2.24 -61.33 5.72
C ILE A 789 1.31 -61.77 4.60
N ILE A 790 1.00 -60.87 3.67
CA ILE A 790 0.07 -61.14 2.57
C ILE A 790 0.79 -60.91 1.26
N ILE A 791 0.80 -61.92 0.40
CA ILE A 791 1.41 -61.87 -0.93
C ILE A 791 0.25 -61.88 -1.92
N LEU A 792 0.19 -60.89 -2.81
CA LEU A 792 -0.90 -60.76 -3.76
C LEU A 792 -0.39 -60.76 -5.19
N ASP A 793 -1.09 -61.55 -6.01
CA ASP A 793 -1.19 -61.34 -7.43
C ASP A 793 -2.27 -60.30 -7.69
N LYS A 794 -2.05 -59.42 -8.67
CA LYS A 794 -3.03 -58.41 -9.07
C LYS A 794 -4.37 -59.04 -9.50
N SER A 795 -4.33 -60.21 -10.13
CA SER A 795 -5.49 -60.98 -10.59
C SER A 795 -6.26 -61.65 -9.46
N ALA A 796 -5.79 -61.59 -8.21
CA ALA A 796 -6.41 -62.24 -7.05
C ALA A 796 -7.71 -61.55 -6.59
N GLY A 797 -7.99 -60.36 -7.12
CA GLY A 797 -9.27 -59.72 -6.92
C GLY A 797 -9.51 -58.59 -7.90
N ILE A 798 -10.78 -58.20 -7.98
CA ILE A 798 -11.26 -57.12 -8.82
C ILE A 798 -11.82 -56.02 -7.91
N TRP A 799 -11.31 -54.82 -8.10
CA TRP A 799 -11.75 -53.60 -7.44
C TRP A 799 -12.67 -52.81 -8.36
N THR A 800 -13.97 -52.90 -8.08
CA THR A 800 -14.99 -52.14 -8.78
C THR A 800 -15.16 -50.77 -8.10
N TYR A 801 -15.12 -49.67 -8.84
CA TYR A 801 -15.33 -48.33 -8.28
C TYR A 801 -16.31 -47.50 -9.10
N LYS A 802 -17.02 -46.57 -8.45
CA LYS A 802 -17.89 -45.61 -9.13
C LYS A 802 -17.19 -44.25 -9.27
N ILE A 803 -17.24 -43.67 -10.46
CA ILE A 803 -16.78 -42.30 -10.72
C ILE A 803 -17.86 -41.27 -10.39
N ASP A 804 -17.43 -40.07 -10.03
CA ASP A 804 -18.28 -38.90 -9.96
C ASP A 804 -18.57 -38.37 -11.37
N GLU A 805 -19.82 -38.47 -11.80
CA GLU A 805 -20.29 -38.05 -13.12
C GLU A 805 -19.97 -36.56 -13.42
N ARG A 806 -19.80 -35.73 -12.40
CA ARG A 806 -19.48 -34.30 -12.57
C ARG A 806 -18.00 -34.02 -12.79
N THR A 807 -17.12 -34.82 -12.18
CA THR A 807 -15.68 -34.55 -12.15
C THR A 807 -14.88 -35.58 -12.95
N GLY A 808 -15.45 -36.74 -13.26
CA GLY A 808 -14.75 -37.88 -13.84
C GLY A 808 -13.81 -38.59 -12.85
N GLU A 809 -13.76 -38.13 -11.60
CA GLU A 809 -12.83 -38.64 -10.59
C GLU A 809 -13.47 -39.76 -9.76
N ARG A 810 -12.63 -40.63 -9.20
CA ARG A 810 -13.08 -41.71 -8.31
C ARG A 810 -13.49 -41.23 -6.91
N LEU A 811 -13.03 -40.04 -6.52
CA LEU A 811 -13.26 -39.46 -5.22
C LEU A 811 -14.32 -38.34 -5.30
N PHE A 812 -15.37 -38.47 -4.50
CA PHE A 812 -16.41 -37.45 -4.37
C PHE A 812 -16.02 -36.50 -3.24
N VAL A 813 -15.89 -35.21 -3.54
CA VAL A 813 -15.61 -34.16 -2.54
C VAL A 813 -16.73 -33.13 -2.54
N ASP A 814 -17.53 -33.16 -1.47
CA ASP A 814 -18.58 -32.18 -1.19
C ASP A 814 -18.14 -31.24 -0.05
N ILE A 815 -18.28 -29.94 -0.29
CA ILE A 815 -17.89 -28.89 0.65
C ILE A 815 -19.04 -27.89 0.70
N LYS A 816 -19.65 -27.76 1.87
CA LYS A 816 -20.79 -26.88 2.09
C LYS A 816 -20.78 -26.29 3.49
N GLU A 817 -21.51 -25.20 3.68
CA GLU A 817 -21.71 -24.65 5.02
C GLU A 817 -22.35 -25.69 5.93
N TYR A 818 -21.87 -25.74 7.17
CA TYR A 818 -22.45 -26.62 8.16
C TYR A 818 -23.70 -25.96 8.78
N GLU A 819 -24.88 -26.42 8.38
CA GLU A 819 -26.17 -25.81 8.76
C GLU A 819 -26.36 -25.59 10.26
N LYS A 820 -25.81 -26.48 11.10
CA LYS A 820 -25.93 -26.38 12.56
C LYS A 820 -25.00 -25.34 13.18
N ASP A 821 -23.94 -24.97 12.49
CA ASP A 821 -22.94 -24.03 12.98
C ASP A 821 -22.30 -23.30 11.81
N LYS A 822 -22.80 -22.08 11.54
CA LYS A 822 -22.41 -21.27 10.37
C LYS A 822 -20.96 -20.81 10.37
N ILE A 823 -20.20 -20.98 11.46
CA ILE A 823 -18.74 -20.75 11.48
C ILE A 823 -17.94 -21.99 11.08
N LYS A 824 -18.62 -23.08 10.71
CA LYS A 824 -18.01 -24.33 10.27
C LYS A 824 -18.43 -24.71 8.86
N VAL A 825 -17.54 -25.45 8.21
CA VAL A 825 -17.75 -26.03 6.90
C VAL A 825 -17.75 -27.55 7.03
N ASP A 826 -18.74 -28.18 6.42
CA ASP A 826 -18.87 -29.63 6.33
C ASP A 826 -18.12 -30.09 5.09
N VAL A 827 -16.97 -30.74 5.32
CA VAL A 827 -16.17 -31.35 4.26
C VAL A 827 -16.47 -32.84 4.26
N TYR A 828 -17.17 -33.31 3.23
CA TYR A 828 -17.54 -34.70 3.05
C TYR A 828 -16.81 -35.29 1.86
N ILE A 829 -16.01 -36.31 2.12
CA ILE A 829 -15.18 -36.98 1.13
C ILE A 829 -15.54 -38.45 1.15
N ARG A 830 -15.81 -39.03 -0.02
CA ARG A 830 -16.15 -40.46 -0.11
C ARG A 830 -15.67 -41.09 -1.41
N THR A 831 -15.52 -42.40 -1.38
CA THR A 831 -15.46 -43.25 -2.57
C THR A 831 -16.50 -44.37 -2.43
N LEU A 832 -16.99 -44.88 -3.56
CA LEU A 832 -17.93 -46.00 -3.61
C LEU A 832 -17.28 -47.16 -4.35
N VAL A 833 -17.09 -48.26 -3.62
CA VAL A 833 -16.22 -49.34 -4.09
C VAL A 833 -16.76 -50.71 -3.70
N ASN A 834 -16.42 -51.73 -4.48
CA ASN A 834 -16.62 -53.12 -4.12
C ASN A 834 -15.33 -53.89 -4.41
N PHE A 835 -15.02 -54.86 -3.56
CA PHE A 835 -13.85 -55.70 -3.75
C PHE A 835 -14.29 -57.17 -3.80
N ARG A 836 -13.99 -57.84 -4.92
CA ARG A 836 -14.29 -59.25 -5.13
C ARG A 836 -13.01 -60.04 -5.24
N ILE A 837 -12.94 -61.16 -4.52
CA ILE A 837 -11.84 -62.11 -4.62
C ILE A 837 -12.23 -63.16 -5.65
N THR A 838 -11.35 -63.42 -6.61
CA THR A 838 -11.56 -64.31 -7.76
C THR A 838 -11.36 -65.79 -7.44
#